data_AF-A0A2J6WFI0-F1
#
_entry.id   AF-A0A2J6WFI0-F1
#
_cell.length_a   1.000
_cell.length_b   1.000
_cell.length_c   1.000
_cell.angle_alpha   90.00
_cell.angle_beta   90.00
_cell.angle_gamma   90.00
#
_symmetry.space_group_name_H-M   'P 1'
#
loop_
_entity.id
_entity.type
_entity.pdbx_description
1 polymer ?
#
loop_
_entity_poly.entity_id
_entity_poly.type
_entity_poly.pdbx_seq_one_letter_code
_entity_poly.pdbx_strand_id
1 'polypeptide(L)'
;MDEKRVLIEKFKSLHPFKENIIKDPFSNDIIDVETINKTAFDKVIEELKEVKESKKPDILILQGEPGSGKSHLLARIYRHAETERFLFALYNPLIVKIDSTYSSLLRSIFESFERKHSELKAKPINHIRGEIIHIGLKDYNLQEEPKIQVLLREIKKPKKTLLPAVFYENFMSLPKDAQNRLVKVISEETLKYIKAESNYTIGKKYLKAIIEALIDEEKYPLLRDLVNEGSLTNEDAKTLNLTSGFVVNEDIAFEIIQSIFLVSPFPILLSIDQIEHFDQHLDKKGIINFLEDLYRLVSNTKNVLLLLSAQTAVFRKWNSFLPEHLKDRFANVASLEGMRAEEGLEIIKKRNAYYFSKLGEQINDPYFPFNKEDILSKIKEHKLKSPRKVIELADEILEGKIIEKRSLKNEFENILKSQIYNKDDFEEAFGELLVTLLGGINLYPRGKKLVIQVNDMSVGIDNSKNYYSTVRKLASSLKKRKLNRAIFIRDEKMQLRSGTKSMELIKQNDISIRYYNFEEGKKLMAVQKLISLTESGDLELDTKEVSDFAKELLKQFLGEIPQKGKVIAPLTMKKQTKEKYTGEANNIVEEIVSKIKSDFIEGKINVARLSKYMDKKYAHLIPEVVQKLKMIESLYVKEQQNGEIFIAKKSL
;
A
#
# COMPACT_ATOMS: atom_id res chain seq x y z
N MET A 1 26.09 15.03 -42.67
CA MET A 1 25.94 14.76 -41.22
C MET A 1 26.28 13.30 -40.99
N ASP A 2 27.05 12.97 -39.96
CA ASP A 2 27.33 11.60 -39.54
C ASP A 2 26.00 10.82 -39.40
N GLU A 3 25.86 9.68 -40.07
CA GLU A 3 24.63 8.87 -40.09
C GLU A 3 24.15 8.54 -38.67
N LYS A 4 25.10 8.33 -37.74
CA LYS A 4 24.79 8.11 -36.32
C LYS A 4 24.09 9.30 -35.68
N ARG A 5 24.48 10.53 -36.03
CA ARG A 5 23.82 11.75 -35.50
C ARG A 5 22.40 11.87 -36.01
N VAL A 6 22.16 11.59 -37.30
CA VAL A 6 20.81 11.60 -37.87
C VAL A 6 19.92 10.57 -37.17
N LEU A 7 20.46 9.37 -36.93
CA LEU A 7 19.75 8.32 -36.21
C LEU A 7 19.45 8.70 -34.75
N ILE A 8 20.39 9.33 -34.04
CA ILE A 8 20.17 9.85 -32.67
C ILE A 8 19.04 10.87 -32.65
N GLU A 9 19.01 11.82 -33.59
CA GLU A 9 17.96 12.84 -33.63
C GLU A 9 16.59 12.24 -33.96
N LYS A 10 16.53 11.23 -34.85
CA LYS A 10 15.30 10.46 -35.08
C LYS A 10 14.85 9.73 -33.80
N PHE A 11 15.77 9.08 -33.09
CA PHE A 11 15.49 8.38 -31.84
C PHE A 11 14.97 9.34 -30.76
N LYS A 12 15.59 10.52 -30.59
CA LYS A 12 15.13 11.58 -29.68
C LYS A 12 13.71 12.07 -29.98
N SER A 13 13.37 12.20 -31.27
CA SER A 13 12.03 12.66 -31.69
C SER A 13 10.89 11.73 -31.23
N LEU A 14 11.19 10.46 -30.90
CA LEU A 14 10.23 9.53 -30.31
C LEU A 14 10.08 9.67 -28.79
N HIS A 15 10.87 10.52 -28.15
CA HIS A 15 10.88 10.77 -26.71
C HIS A 15 11.01 9.49 -25.85
N PRO A 16 12.03 8.65 -26.09
CA PRO A 16 12.12 7.29 -25.55
C PRO A 16 12.20 7.22 -24.03
N PHE A 17 12.63 8.30 -23.36
CA PHE A 17 12.80 8.37 -21.91
C PHE A 17 12.00 9.50 -21.24
N LYS A 18 11.17 10.22 -22.00
CA LYS A 18 10.36 11.33 -21.45
C LYS A 18 9.23 10.83 -20.54
N GLU A 19 8.66 9.67 -20.87
CA GLU A 19 7.63 9.02 -20.04
C GLU A 19 8.27 8.03 -19.06
N ASN A 20 8.40 8.48 -17.81
CA ASN A 20 8.97 7.77 -16.67
C ASN A 20 7.91 7.23 -15.68
N ILE A 21 6.62 7.36 -16.04
CA ILE A 21 5.46 6.94 -15.24
C ILE A 21 4.51 6.12 -16.10
N ILE A 22 4.12 4.95 -15.59
CA ILE A 22 2.96 4.23 -16.12
C ILE A 22 1.70 4.94 -15.63
N LYS A 23 0.98 5.57 -16.56
CA LYS A 23 -0.32 6.21 -16.27
C LYS A 23 -1.43 5.17 -16.12
N ASP A 24 -1.30 4.05 -16.83
CA ASP A 24 -2.34 3.05 -16.96
C ASP A 24 -1.72 1.63 -17.03
N PRO A 25 -1.87 0.79 -15.99
CA PRO A 25 -1.36 -0.58 -15.97
C PRO A 25 -1.94 -1.50 -17.05
N PHE A 26 -3.04 -1.08 -17.70
CA PHE A 26 -3.69 -1.86 -18.76
C PHE A 26 -3.12 -1.57 -20.16
N SER A 27 -2.19 -0.60 -20.31
CA SER A 27 -1.60 -0.24 -21.59
C SER A 27 -0.74 -1.36 -22.18
N ASN A 28 -0.82 -1.53 -23.51
CA ASN A 28 -0.01 -2.51 -24.25
C ASN A 28 1.46 -2.09 -24.43
N ASP A 29 1.77 -0.80 -24.28
CA ASP A 29 3.09 -0.22 -24.58
C ASP A 29 4.02 -0.17 -23.36
N ILE A 30 3.79 -1.01 -22.35
CA ILE A 30 4.58 -1.01 -21.12
C ILE A 30 5.82 -1.87 -21.29
N ILE A 31 6.97 -1.21 -21.33
CA ILE A 31 8.30 -1.82 -21.39
C ILE A 31 8.68 -2.30 -19.99
N ASP A 32 8.69 -3.60 -19.78
CA ASP A 32 8.87 -4.23 -18.47
C ASP A 32 10.18 -5.02 -18.36
N VAL A 33 10.81 -5.00 -17.18
CA VAL A 33 12.04 -5.75 -16.87
C VAL A 33 11.75 -6.74 -15.74
N GLU A 34 11.55 -8.01 -16.12
CA GLU A 34 11.07 -9.10 -15.25
C GLU A 34 11.86 -9.30 -13.95
N THR A 35 13.16 -8.99 -13.96
CA THR A 35 14.01 -9.15 -12.77
C THR A 35 13.69 -8.11 -11.68
N ILE A 36 13.21 -6.92 -12.07
CA ILE A 36 12.81 -5.87 -11.12
C ILE A 36 11.58 -6.35 -10.37
N ASN A 37 11.64 -6.31 -9.03
CA ASN A 37 10.57 -6.72 -8.14
C ASN A 37 10.08 -8.17 -8.35
N LYS A 38 10.94 -9.05 -8.86
CA LYS A 38 10.59 -10.45 -9.12
C LYS A 38 10.06 -11.16 -7.87
N THR A 39 10.69 -10.95 -6.72
CA THR A 39 10.25 -11.53 -5.43
C THR A 39 8.81 -11.12 -5.08
N ALA A 40 8.46 -9.85 -5.25
CA ALA A 40 7.11 -9.36 -4.99
C ALA A 40 6.09 -9.89 -6.02
N PHE A 41 6.48 -10.01 -7.29
CA PHE A 41 5.68 -10.65 -8.32
C PHE A 41 5.36 -12.10 -7.96
N ASP A 42 6.42 -12.89 -7.70
CA ASP A 42 6.30 -14.32 -7.37
C ASP A 42 5.41 -14.51 -6.14
N LYS A 43 5.52 -13.63 -5.13
CA LYS A 43 4.65 -13.65 -3.95
C LYS A 43 3.19 -13.41 -4.29
N VAL A 44 2.85 -12.42 -5.12
CA VAL A 44 1.45 -12.19 -5.53
C VAL A 44 0.89 -13.40 -6.27
N ILE A 45 1.67 -14.01 -7.16
CA ILE A 45 1.25 -15.21 -7.90
C ILE A 45 1.07 -16.43 -6.96
N GLU A 46 1.95 -16.59 -5.97
CA GLU A 46 1.82 -17.62 -4.93
C GLU A 46 0.52 -17.46 -4.14
N GLU A 47 0.21 -16.25 -3.66
CA GLU A 47 -1.04 -15.97 -2.93
C GLU A 47 -2.28 -16.21 -3.79
N LEU A 48 -2.24 -15.87 -5.08
CA LEU A 48 -3.34 -16.18 -5.99
C LEU A 48 -3.57 -17.68 -6.14
N LYS A 49 -2.50 -18.48 -6.14
CA LYS A 49 -2.60 -19.95 -6.16
C LYS A 49 -3.19 -20.47 -4.85
N GLU A 50 -2.78 -19.92 -3.71
CA GLU A 50 -3.37 -20.29 -2.41
C GLU A 50 -4.88 -19.96 -2.36
N VAL A 51 -5.30 -18.77 -2.77
CA VAL A 51 -6.72 -18.39 -2.85
C VAL A 51 -7.49 -19.35 -3.76
N LYS A 52 -6.91 -19.71 -4.91
CA LYS A 52 -7.51 -20.62 -5.88
C LYS A 52 -7.72 -22.03 -5.33
N GLU A 53 -6.75 -22.55 -4.61
CA GLU A 53 -6.72 -23.92 -4.06
C GLU A 53 -7.56 -24.03 -2.79
N SER A 54 -7.39 -23.08 -1.86
CA SER A 54 -8.07 -23.07 -0.57
C SER A 54 -9.54 -22.67 -0.67
N LYS A 55 -9.92 -21.96 -1.74
CA LYS A 55 -11.22 -21.29 -1.89
C LYS A 55 -11.52 -20.37 -0.71
N LYS A 56 -10.48 -19.71 -0.20
CA LYS A 56 -10.56 -18.70 0.85
C LYS A 56 -9.98 -17.40 0.34
N PRO A 57 -10.58 -16.26 0.70
CA PRO A 57 -10.05 -14.98 0.32
C PRO A 57 -8.82 -14.67 1.15
N ASP A 58 -7.90 -13.88 0.61
CA ASP A 58 -6.74 -13.39 1.35
C ASP A 58 -6.48 -11.90 1.07
N ILE A 59 -5.63 -11.29 1.90
CA ILE A 59 -5.23 -9.90 1.78
C ILE A 59 -3.71 -9.82 1.79
N LEU A 60 -3.14 -9.21 0.74
CA LEU A 60 -1.72 -8.94 0.61
C LEU A 60 -1.47 -7.44 0.57
N ILE A 61 -0.54 -6.96 1.40
CA ILE A 61 -0.06 -5.57 1.34
C ILE A 61 1.16 -5.50 0.44
N LEU A 62 1.10 -4.68 -0.61
CA LEU A 62 2.25 -4.37 -1.46
C LEU A 62 2.89 -3.05 -1.02
N GLN A 63 4.01 -3.13 -0.30
CA GLN A 63 4.75 -1.95 0.17
C GLN A 63 5.81 -1.55 -0.84
N GLY A 64 5.95 -0.25 -1.09
CA GLY A 64 7.09 0.26 -1.83
C GLY A 64 7.11 1.78 -1.89
N GLU A 65 8.31 2.34 -1.97
CA GLU A 65 8.51 3.79 -2.06
C GLU A 65 7.95 4.38 -3.37
N PRO A 66 7.76 5.69 -3.47
CA PRO A 66 7.44 6.34 -4.74
C PRO A 66 8.42 5.95 -5.85
N GLY A 67 7.92 5.62 -7.04
CA GLY A 67 8.78 5.25 -8.17
C GLY A 67 9.43 3.86 -8.11
N SER A 68 9.27 3.08 -7.03
CA SER A 68 9.80 1.71 -6.88
C SER A 68 9.28 0.68 -7.91
N GLY A 69 8.32 1.06 -8.75
CA GLY A 69 7.78 0.19 -9.81
C GLY A 69 6.47 -0.51 -9.47
N LYS A 70 5.69 -0.03 -8.49
CA LYS A 70 4.36 -0.58 -8.15
C LYS A 70 3.45 -0.74 -9.37
N SER A 71 3.26 0.33 -10.14
CA SER A 71 2.42 0.29 -11.36
C SER A 71 3.00 -0.61 -12.46
N HIS A 72 4.33 -0.76 -12.54
CA HIS A 72 4.98 -1.73 -13.45
C HIS A 72 4.69 -3.16 -13.03
N LEU A 73 4.79 -3.45 -11.73
CA LEU A 73 4.46 -4.75 -11.18
C LEU A 73 2.99 -5.10 -11.43
N LEU A 74 2.06 -4.18 -11.18
CA LEU A 74 0.63 -4.38 -11.46
C LEU A 74 0.37 -4.66 -12.94
N ALA A 75 1.03 -3.93 -13.85
CA ALA A 75 0.93 -4.20 -15.29
C ALA A 75 1.47 -5.57 -15.69
N ARG A 76 2.57 -6.02 -15.08
CA ARG A 76 3.13 -7.37 -15.28
C ARG A 76 2.17 -8.44 -14.77
N ILE A 77 1.60 -8.25 -13.58
CA ILE A 77 0.61 -9.17 -13.01
C ILE A 77 -0.59 -9.28 -13.94
N TYR A 78 -1.16 -8.15 -14.38
CA TYR A 78 -2.29 -8.13 -15.31
C TYR A 78 -2.04 -8.95 -16.59
N ARG A 79 -0.85 -8.84 -17.18
CA ARG A 79 -0.45 -9.63 -18.36
C ARG A 79 -0.44 -11.15 -18.12
N HIS A 80 -0.22 -11.58 -16.88
CA HIS A 80 -0.23 -13.00 -16.49
C HIS A 80 -1.62 -13.52 -16.11
N ALA A 81 -2.66 -12.68 -16.11
CA ALA A 81 -4.00 -13.02 -15.63
C ALA A 81 -4.57 -14.29 -16.28
N GLU A 82 -4.53 -14.42 -17.60
CA GLU A 82 -5.09 -15.60 -18.27
C GLU A 82 -4.23 -16.86 -18.09
N THR A 83 -2.90 -16.71 -18.17
CA THR A 83 -1.95 -17.82 -17.99
C THR A 83 -2.06 -18.45 -16.61
N GLU A 84 -2.12 -17.62 -15.57
CA GLU A 84 -2.28 -18.06 -14.17
C GLU A 84 -3.76 -18.34 -13.79
N ARG A 85 -4.69 -18.01 -14.71
CA ARG A 85 -6.15 -18.14 -14.57
C ARG A 85 -6.68 -17.40 -13.34
N PHE A 86 -6.58 -16.07 -13.36
CA PHE A 86 -7.25 -15.13 -12.46
C PHE A 86 -7.84 -13.95 -13.26
N LEU A 87 -8.74 -13.18 -12.65
CA LEU A 87 -9.26 -11.92 -13.20
C LEU A 87 -8.62 -10.76 -12.46
N PHE A 88 -8.27 -9.69 -13.16
CA PHE A 88 -7.62 -8.51 -12.59
C PHE A 88 -8.58 -7.32 -12.55
N ALA A 89 -8.74 -6.72 -11.37
CA ALA A 89 -9.46 -5.46 -11.19
C ALA A 89 -8.57 -4.45 -10.46
N LEU A 90 -8.54 -3.21 -10.96
CA LEU A 90 -7.76 -2.13 -10.38
C LEU A 90 -8.70 -1.01 -9.92
N TYR A 91 -8.52 -0.59 -8.67
CA TYR A 91 -9.16 0.57 -8.09
C TYR A 91 -8.09 1.61 -7.72
N ASN A 92 -8.23 2.84 -8.22
CA ASN A 92 -7.38 3.96 -7.82
C ASN A 92 -8.23 5.03 -7.09
N PRO A 93 -8.07 5.20 -5.76
CA PRO A 93 -8.90 6.07 -4.94
C PRO A 93 -8.46 7.54 -5.03
N LEU A 94 -8.29 8.08 -6.24
CA LEU A 94 -7.88 9.49 -6.42
C LEU A 94 -8.93 10.49 -5.89
N ILE A 95 -10.20 10.12 -5.85
CA ILE A 95 -11.30 10.94 -5.34
C ILE A 95 -12.16 10.09 -4.41
N VAL A 96 -11.87 10.15 -3.12
CA VAL A 96 -12.60 9.38 -2.11
C VAL A 96 -13.80 10.20 -1.65
N LYS A 97 -14.98 9.85 -2.16
CA LYS A 97 -16.24 10.20 -1.48
C LYS A 97 -16.54 9.05 -0.53
N ILE A 98 -16.45 9.32 0.77
CA ILE A 98 -16.64 8.32 1.85
C ILE A 98 -17.97 7.58 1.68
N ASP A 99 -19.02 8.31 1.28
CA ASP A 99 -20.39 7.81 1.15
C ASP A 99 -20.62 6.93 -0.10
N SER A 100 -19.58 6.68 -0.93
CA SER A 100 -19.73 5.96 -2.19
C SER A 100 -18.60 4.96 -2.48
N THR A 101 -18.12 4.25 -1.45
CA THR A 101 -16.96 3.36 -1.55
C THR A 101 -17.24 2.15 -2.46
N TYR A 102 -18.31 1.41 -2.21
CA TYR A 102 -18.68 0.22 -2.99
C TYR A 102 -19.15 0.59 -4.39
N SER A 103 -19.85 1.70 -4.57
CA SER A 103 -20.28 2.16 -5.91
C SER A 103 -19.06 2.52 -6.78
N SER A 104 -18.08 3.23 -6.21
CA SER A 104 -16.82 3.56 -6.90
C SER A 104 -15.99 2.31 -7.22
N LEU A 105 -15.97 1.34 -6.29
CA LEU A 105 -15.31 0.06 -6.48
C LEU A 105 -15.98 -0.77 -7.58
N LEU A 106 -17.31 -0.86 -7.58
CA LEU A 106 -18.10 -1.57 -8.59
C LEU A 106 -17.82 -1.03 -9.98
N ARG A 107 -17.84 0.30 -10.13
CA ARG A 107 -17.48 0.98 -11.38
C ARG A 107 -16.08 0.59 -11.84
N SER A 108 -15.10 0.63 -10.94
CA SER A 108 -13.70 0.32 -11.28
C SER A 108 -13.50 -1.16 -11.65
N ILE A 109 -14.26 -2.07 -11.04
CA ILE A 109 -14.29 -3.49 -11.41
C ILE A 109 -14.83 -3.66 -12.84
N PHE A 110 -15.96 -3.03 -13.18
CA PHE A 110 -16.51 -3.08 -14.54
C PHE A 110 -15.56 -2.46 -15.57
N GLU A 111 -15.00 -1.29 -15.28
CA GLU A 111 -14.03 -0.63 -16.13
C GLU A 111 -12.79 -1.51 -16.36
N SER A 112 -12.29 -2.18 -15.31
CA SER A 112 -11.15 -3.09 -15.42
C SER A 112 -11.50 -4.34 -16.24
N PHE A 113 -12.67 -4.93 -16.02
CA PHE A 113 -13.08 -6.15 -16.70
C PHE A 113 -13.44 -5.94 -18.18
N GLU A 114 -13.68 -4.70 -18.59
CA GLU A 114 -13.85 -4.31 -19.98
C GLU A 114 -12.54 -4.16 -20.76
N ARG A 115 -11.42 -4.01 -20.06
CA ARG A 115 -10.11 -3.81 -20.70
C ARG A 115 -9.57 -5.16 -21.19
N LYS A 116 -9.05 -5.15 -22.42
CA LYS A 116 -8.38 -6.31 -23.04
C LYS A 116 -6.96 -5.93 -23.40
N HIS A 117 -5.98 -6.55 -22.73
CA HIS A 117 -4.60 -6.51 -23.18
C HIS A 117 -4.43 -7.39 -24.41
N SER A 118 -3.50 -7.04 -25.29
CA SER A 118 -3.15 -7.80 -26.50
C SER A 118 -2.75 -9.25 -26.21
N GLU A 119 -2.16 -9.51 -25.04
CA GLU A 119 -1.76 -10.85 -24.58
C GLU A 119 -2.92 -11.69 -24.03
N LEU A 120 -4.10 -11.10 -23.77
CA LEU A 120 -5.29 -11.84 -23.30
C LEU A 120 -6.15 -12.27 -24.48
N LYS A 121 -6.66 -13.51 -24.46
CA LYS A 121 -7.55 -14.04 -25.50
C LYS A 121 -8.92 -13.39 -25.45
N ALA A 122 -9.44 -13.13 -24.24
CA ALA A 122 -10.75 -12.52 -24.04
C ALA A 122 -10.71 -11.38 -23.00
N LYS A 123 -11.75 -10.56 -22.99
CA LYS A 123 -11.99 -9.60 -21.90
C LYS A 123 -12.30 -10.36 -20.60
N PRO A 124 -11.83 -9.91 -19.42
CA PRO A 124 -12.21 -10.51 -18.14
C PRO A 124 -13.73 -10.67 -17.95
N ILE A 125 -14.53 -9.68 -18.39
CA ILE A 125 -16.00 -9.74 -18.28
C ILE A 125 -16.61 -10.93 -19.05
N ASN A 126 -16.00 -11.34 -20.18
CA ASN A 126 -16.50 -12.46 -20.97
C ASN A 126 -16.30 -13.81 -20.24
N HIS A 127 -15.27 -13.92 -19.40
CA HIS A 127 -15.12 -15.10 -18.54
C HIS A 127 -16.25 -15.18 -17.52
N ILE A 128 -16.64 -14.05 -16.91
CA ILE A 128 -17.76 -14.00 -15.96
C ILE A 128 -19.07 -14.33 -16.65
N ARG A 129 -19.34 -13.74 -17.82
CA ARG A 129 -20.54 -14.06 -18.62
C ARG A 129 -20.62 -15.54 -18.96
N GLY A 130 -19.50 -16.11 -19.41
CA GLY A 130 -19.41 -17.53 -19.73
C GLY A 130 -19.69 -18.43 -18.54
N GLU A 131 -19.18 -18.07 -17.36
CA GLU A 131 -19.43 -18.81 -16.13
C GLU A 131 -20.88 -18.69 -15.66
N ILE A 132 -21.49 -17.49 -15.74
CA ILE A 132 -22.92 -17.29 -15.48
C ILE A 132 -23.76 -18.21 -16.37
N ILE A 133 -23.44 -18.26 -17.68
CA ILE A 133 -24.12 -19.14 -18.63
C ILE A 133 -23.92 -20.61 -18.27
N HIS A 134 -22.70 -21.02 -17.90
CA HIS A 134 -22.39 -22.38 -17.48
C HIS A 134 -23.20 -22.80 -16.25
N ILE A 135 -23.18 -21.98 -15.19
CA ILE A 135 -23.95 -22.20 -13.96
C ILE A 135 -25.43 -22.32 -14.29
N GLY A 136 -25.97 -21.36 -15.04
CA GLY A 136 -27.40 -21.30 -15.36
C GLY A 136 -27.92 -22.44 -16.24
N LEU A 137 -27.05 -23.07 -17.03
CA LEU A 137 -27.41 -24.18 -17.92
C LEU A 137 -27.04 -25.57 -17.38
N LYS A 138 -26.33 -25.66 -16.25
CA LYS A 138 -25.78 -26.92 -15.71
C LYS A 138 -26.82 -28.04 -15.63
N ASP A 139 -28.03 -27.71 -15.20
CA ASP A 139 -29.14 -28.67 -15.01
C ASP A 139 -30.26 -28.54 -16.06
N TYR A 140 -30.03 -27.76 -17.13
CA TYR A 140 -31.03 -27.52 -18.16
C TYR A 140 -31.29 -28.75 -19.05
N ASN A 141 -32.51 -29.28 -19.07
CA ASN A 141 -32.83 -30.57 -19.70
C ASN A 141 -33.95 -30.53 -20.77
N LEU A 142 -34.35 -29.35 -21.24
CA LEU A 142 -35.37 -29.26 -22.29
C LEU A 142 -34.83 -29.76 -23.65
N GLN A 143 -35.73 -30.35 -24.44
CA GLN A 143 -35.40 -30.78 -25.80
C GLN A 143 -35.27 -29.56 -26.72
N GLU A 144 -34.02 -29.26 -27.07
CA GLU A 144 -33.67 -28.22 -28.04
C GLU A 144 -33.39 -28.84 -29.42
N GLU A 145 -33.31 -28.03 -30.46
CA GLU A 145 -32.89 -28.51 -31.79
C GLU A 145 -31.50 -29.18 -31.73
N PRO A 146 -31.21 -30.20 -32.57
CA PRO A 146 -29.95 -30.94 -32.49
C PRO A 146 -28.69 -30.07 -32.52
N LYS A 147 -28.68 -28.99 -33.31
CA LYS A 147 -27.54 -28.05 -33.38
C LYS A 147 -27.33 -27.30 -32.07
N ILE A 148 -28.42 -26.81 -31.46
CA ILE A 148 -28.40 -26.13 -30.16
C ILE A 148 -27.94 -27.11 -29.08
N GLN A 149 -28.43 -28.35 -29.10
CA GLN A 149 -28.03 -29.37 -28.13
C GLN A 149 -26.52 -29.64 -28.13
N VAL A 150 -25.85 -29.59 -29.29
CA VAL A 150 -24.39 -29.78 -29.35
C VAL A 150 -23.68 -28.69 -28.57
N LEU A 151 -23.99 -27.42 -28.83
CA LEU A 151 -23.39 -26.28 -28.13
C LEU A 151 -23.73 -26.28 -26.63
N LEU A 152 -24.98 -26.61 -26.27
CA LEU A 152 -25.38 -26.74 -24.87
C LEU A 152 -24.64 -27.86 -24.15
N ARG A 153 -24.36 -29.00 -24.81
CA ARG A 153 -23.55 -30.07 -24.21
C ARG A 153 -22.13 -29.60 -23.91
N GLU A 154 -21.53 -28.81 -24.81
CA GLU A 154 -20.19 -28.25 -24.59
C GLU A 154 -20.17 -27.26 -23.42
N ILE A 155 -21.17 -26.37 -23.35
CA ILE A 155 -21.31 -25.42 -22.24
C ILE A 155 -21.53 -26.17 -20.91
N LYS A 156 -22.39 -27.19 -20.88
CA LYS A 156 -22.73 -27.93 -19.65
C LYS A 156 -21.59 -28.83 -19.15
N LYS A 157 -20.82 -29.41 -20.07
CA LYS A 157 -19.73 -30.36 -19.76
C LYS A 157 -18.45 -29.91 -20.44
N PRO A 158 -17.88 -28.76 -20.02
CA PRO A 158 -16.75 -28.19 -20.70
C PRO A 158 -15.50 -29.04 -20.51
N LYS A 159 -14.65 -29.08 -21.54
CA LYS A 159 -13.30 -29.63 -21.41
C LYS A 159 -12.51 -28.77 -20.43
N LYS A 160 -11.71 -29.39 -19.54
CA LYS A 160 -10.90 -28.68 -18.52
C LYS A 160 -9.93 -27.61 -19.07
N THR A 161 -9.64 -27.66 -20.36
CA THR A 161 -8.75 -26.73 -21.06
C THR A 161 -9.46 -25.51 -21.64
N LEU A 162 -10.79 -25.56 -21.79
CA LEU A 162 -11.57 -24.45 -22.35
C LEU A 162 -11.71 -23.32 -21.32
N LEU A 163 -11.53 -22.09 -21.78
CA LEU A 163 -11.76 -20.91 -20.98
C LEU A 163 -13.26 -20.61 -20.91
N PRO A 164 -13.77 -20.08 -19.79
CA PRO A 164 -15.18 -19.72 -19.66
C PRO A 164 -15.69 -18.77 -20.75
N ALA A 165 -14.85 -17.87 -21.27
CA ALA A 165 -15.21 -16.98 -22.36
C ALA A 165 -15.71 -17.73 -23.63
N VAL A 166 -15.23 -18.96 -23.86
CA VAL A 166 -15.70 -19.80 -24.98
C VAL A 166 -17.18 -20.19 -24.78
N PHE A 167 -17.66 -20.34 -23.55
CA PHE A 167 -19.07 -20.63 -23.29
C PHE A 167 -19.96 -19.44 -23.66
N TYR A 168 -19.46 -18.23 -23.42
CA TYR A 168 -20.13 -17.01 -23.87
C TYR A 168 -20.16 -16.93 -25.40
N GLU A 169 -19.04 -17.18 -26.07
CA GLU A 169 -18.99 -17.21 -27.55
C GLU A 169 -19.93 -18.27 -28.15
N ASN A 170 -19.91 -19.49 -27.60
CA ASN A 170 -20.82 -20.56 -27.98
C ASN A 170 -22.29 -20.16 -27.78
N PHE A 171 -22.61 -19.49 -26.67
CA PHE A 171 -23.96 -18.98 -26.41
C PHE A 171 -24.38 -17.90 -27.40
N MET A 172 -23.50 -16.95 -27.71
CA MET A 172 -23.75 -15.89 -28.68
C MET A 172 -23.91 -16.41 -30.11
N SER A 173 -23.40 -17.61 -30.41
CA SER A 173 -23.60 -18.28 -31.70
C SER A 173 -24.99 -18.93 -31.87
N LEU A 174 -25.77 -19.03 -30.79
CA LEU A 174 -27.12 -19.58 -30.84
C LEU A 174 -28.09 -18.66 -31.59
N PRO A 175 -29.18 -19.19 -32.16
CA PRO A 175 -30.28 -18.36 -32.67
C PRO A 175 -30.83 -17.41 -31.59
N LYS A 176 -31.20 -16.18 -31.97
CA LYS A 176 -31.62 -15.13 -31.01
C LYS A 176 -32.86 -15.53 -30.20
N ASP A 177 -33.78 -16.28 -30.78
CA ASP A 177 -34.95 -16.83 -30.08
C ASP A 177 -34.56 -17.83 -28.98
N ALA A 178 -33.56 -18.68 -29.25
CA ALA A 178 -32.98 -19.58 -28.26
C ALA A 178 -32.25 -18.80 -27.16
N GLN A 179 -31.43 -17.81 -27.53
CA GLN A 179 -30.78 -16.92 -26.56
C GLN A 179 -31.81 -16.27 -25.62
N ASN A 180 -32.84 -15.62 -26.16
CA ASN A 180 -33.87 -14.93 -25.39
C ASN A 180 -34.63 -15.85 -24.42
N ARG A 181 -34.89 -17.10 -24.82
CA ARG A 181 -35.49 -18.13 -23.95
C ARG A 181 -34.53 -18.53 -22.83
N LEU A 182 -33.28 -18.82 -23.17
CA LEU A 182 -32.28 -19.33 -22.24
C LEU A 182 -31.80 -18.27 -21.25
N VAL A 183 -31.68 -16.99 -21.64
CA VAL A 183 -31.29 -15.87 -20.76
C VAL A 183 -32.15 -15.83 -19.48
N LYS A 184 -33.47 -16.07 -19.62
CA LYS A 184 -34.40 -16.09 -18.48
C LYS A 184 -34.10 -17.25 -17.52
N VAL A 185 -33.85 -18.43 -18.07
CA VAL A 185 -33.50 -19.62 -17.28
C VAL A 185 -32.14 -19.45 -16.61
N ILE A 186 -31.16 -18.96 -17.35
CA ILE A 186 -29.79 -18.72 -16.87
C ILE A 186 -29.80 -17.75 -15.69
N SER A 187 -30.49 -16.62 -15.82
CA SER A 187 -30.57 -15.61 -14.76
C SER A 187 -31.28 -16.13 -13.50
N GLU A 188 -32.30 -16.97 -13.64
CA GLU A 188 -33.00 -17.59 -12.50
C GLU A 188 -32.13 -18.61 -11.77
N GLU A 189 -31.52 -19.54 -12.50
CA GLU A 189 -30.67 -20.59 -11.91
C GLU A 189 -29.38 -20.00 -11.32
N THR A 190 -28.78 -19.01 -11.97
CA THR A 190 -27.62 -18.29 -11.41
C THR A 190 -27.99 -17.55 -10.12
N LEU A 191 -29.17 -16.91 -10.06
CA LEU A 191 -29.63 -16.28 -8.83
C LEU A 191 -29.87 -17.30 -7.70
N LYS A 192 -30.40 -18.48 -8.02
CA LYS A 192 -30.55 -19.59 -7.04
C LYS A 192 -29.18 -20.04 -6.52
N TYR A 193 -28.20 -20.19 -7.42
CA TYR A 193 -26.83 -20.51 -7.05
C TYR A 193 -26.22 -19.46 -6.12
N ILE A 194 -26.31 -18.17 -6.46
CA ILE A 194 -25.81 -17.07 -5.62
C ILE A 194 -26.46 -17.12 -4.23
N LYS A 195 -27.78 -17.32 -4.16
CA LYS A 195 -28.51 -17.45 -2.89
C LYS A 195 -28.03 -18.62 -2.04
N ALA A 196 -27.73 -19.76 -2.68
CA ALA A 196 -27.26 -20.96 -1.98
C ALA A 196 -25.82 -20.82 -1.48
N GLU A 197 -24.97 -20.10 -2.22
CA GLU A 197 -23.55 -19.91 -1.88
C GLU A 197 -23.29 -18.70 -0.97
N SER A 198 -24.21 -17.73 -0.94
CA SER A 198 -24.06 -16.53 -0.11
C SER A 198 -24.51 -16.75 1.33
N ASN A 199 -23.75 -16.23 2.29
CA ASN A 199 -24.14 -16.18 3.71
C ASN A 199 -25.07 -15.00 4.06
N TYR A 200 -25.58 -14.29 3.06
CA TYR A 200 -26.37 -13.07 3.22
C TYR A 200 -27.72 -13.22 2.55
N THR A 201 -28.67 -12.36 2.92
CA THR A 201 -29.91 -12.15 2.18
C THR A 201 -29.66 -11.42 0.85
N ILE A 202 -28.77 -11.97 0.02
CA ILE A 202 -28.59 -11.62 -1.37
C ILE A 202 -29.72 -12.29 -2.13
N GLY A 203 -30.44 -11.57 -3.00
CA GLY A 203 -31.55 -12.22 -3.69
C GLY A 203 -32.70 -11.36 -4.18
N LYS A 204 -32.51 -10.06 -4.24
CA LYS A 204 -33.54 -9.13 -4.68
C LYS A 204 -33.75 -9.24 -6.19
N LYS A 205 -34.96 -8.88 -6.63
CA LYS A 205 -35.39 -8.95 -8.03
C LYS A 205 -34.43 -8.24 -9.00
N TYR A 206 -33.76 -7.18 -8.56
CA TYR A 206 -32.79 -6.46 -9.40
C TYR A 206 -31.54 -7.28 -9.75
N LEU A 207 -31.09 -8.22 -8.91
CA LEU A 207 -29.90 -9.03 -9.24
C LEU A 207 -30.17 -9.94 -10.42
N LYS A 208 -31.40 -10.48 -10.52
CA LYS A 208 -31.82 -11.23 -11.72
C LYS A 208 -31.70 -10.37 -12.98
N ALA A 209 -32.22 -9.14 -12.91
CA ALA A 209 -32.16 -8.17 -14.01
C ALA A 209 -30.70 -7.84 -14.41
N ILE A 210 -29.81 -7.66 -13.43
CA ILE A 210 -28.38 -7.42 -13.66
C ILE A 210 -27.71 -8.64 -14.31
N ILE A 211 -27.99 -9.85 -13.83
CA ILE A 211 -27.45 -11.10 -14.42
C ILE A 211 -27.95 -11.27 -15.86
N GLU A 212 -29.24 -11.02 -16.11
CA GLU A 212 -29.82 -11.00 -17.45
C GLU A 212 -29.12 -9.98 -18.36
N ALA A 213 -28.90 -8.76 -17.88
CA ALA A 213 -28.21 -7.72 -18.62
C ALA A 213 -26.71 -7.99 -18.84
N LEU A 214 -26.07 -8.78 -17.96
CA LEU A 214 -24.68 -9.20 -18.16
C LEU A 214 -24.53 -10.13 -19.37
N ILE A 215 -25.49 -11.01 -19.62
CA ILE A 215 -25.43 -12.01 -20.70
C ILE A 215 -26.09 -11.55 -22.00
N ASP A 216 -27.03 -10.60 -21.93
CA ASP A 216 -27.72 -10.03 -23.09
C ASP A 216 -26.93 -8.84 -23.68
N GLU A 217 -26.44 -8.99 -24.90
CA GLU A 217 -25.63 -7.99 -25.60
C GLU A 217 -26.36 -6.66 -25.81
N GLU A 218 -27.69 -6.68 -25.97
CA GLU A 218 -28.49 -5.47 -26.19
C GLU A 218 -28.70 -4.68 -24.88
N LYS A 219 -28.77 -5.39 -23.75
CA LYS A 219 -29.01 -4.77 -22.42
C LYS A 219 -27.71 -4.35 -21.73
N TYR A 220 -26.59 -4.94 -22.10
CA TYR A 220 -25.33 -4.70 -21.43
C TYR A 220 -24.86 -3.23 -21.43
N PRO A 221 -24.99 -2.45 -22.52
CA PRO A 221 -24.65 -1.03 -22.49
C PRO A 221 -25.40 -0.27 -21.39
N LEU A 222 -26.71 -0.52 -21.23
CA LEU A 222 -27.52 0.10 -20.19
C LEU A 222 -27.08 -0.32 -18.77
N LEU A 223 -26.64 -1.56 -18.58
CA LEU A 223 -26.04 -1.98 -17.31
C LEU A 223 -24.75 -1.21 -17.02
N ARG A 224 -23.91 -0.96 -18.03
CA ARG A 224 -22.69 -0.16 -17.85
C ARG A 224 -23.03 1.27 -17.46
N ASP A 225 -24.04 1.87 -18.09
CA ASP A 225 -24.49 3.22 -17.77
C ASP A 225 -25.02 3.28 -16.33
N LEU A 226 -25.83 2.30 -15.91
CA LEU A 226 -26.29 2.18 -14.53
C LEU A 226 -25.13 2.10 -13.52
N VAL A 227 -24.08 1.34 -13.82
CA VAL A 227 -22.90 1.20 -12.95
C VAL A 227 -22.06 2.48 -12.93
N ASN A 228 -21.94 3.18 -14.06
CA ASN A 228 -21.11 4.38 -14.18
C ASN A 228 -21.77 5.62 -13.58
N GLU A 229 -23.07 5.78 -13.80
CA GLU A 229 -23.87 6.95 -13.40
C GLU A 229 -24.59 6.73 -12.07
N GLY A 230 -24.76 5.48 -11.65
CA GLY A 230 -25.48 5.10 -10.43
C GLY A 230 -27.00 5.12 -10.57
N SER A 231 -27.55 5.56 -11.71
CA SER A 231 -28.99 5.62 -11.97
C SER A 231 -29.29 5.47 -13.46
N LEU A 232 -30.56 5.24 -13.82
CA LEU A 232 -31.03 5.14 -15.20
C LEU A 232 -32.27 6.00 -15.41
N THR A 233 -32.56 6.31 -16.68
CA THR A 233 -33.88 6.83 -17.05
C THR A 233 -34.97 5.78 -16.77
N ASN A 234 -36.23 6.21 -16.67
CA ASN A 234 -37.34 5.29 -16.45
C ASN A 234 -37.53 4.29 -17.60
N GLU A 235 -37.18 4.69 -18.83
CA GLU A 235 -37.26 3.83 -20.01
C GLU A 235 -36.16 2.77 -19.96
N ASP A 236 -34.92 3.16 -19.70
CA ASP A 236 -33.78 2.24 -19.60
C ASP A 236 -33.94 1.27 -18.42
N ALA A 237 -34.41 1.76 -17.27
CA ALA A 237 -34.72 0.92 -16.12
C ALA A 237 -35.77 -0.14 -16.48
N LYS A 238 -36.82 0.24 -17.22
CA LYS A 238 -37.85 -0.70 -17.70
C LYS A 238 -37.27 -1.74 -18.67
N THR A 239 -36.38 -1.33 -19.57
CA THR A 239 -35.66 -2.24 -20.49
C THR A 239 -34.83 -3.29 -19.75
N LEU A 240 -34.23 -2.90 -18.63
CA LEU A 240 -33.51 -3.81 -17.72
C LEU A 240 -34.42 -4.60 -16.77
N ASN A 241 -35.74 -4.50 -16.88
CA ASN A 241 -36.69 -5.11 -15.92
C ASN A 241 -36.52 -4.62 -14.47
N LEU A 242 -36.01 -3.40 -14.29
CA LEU A 242 -35.88 -2.69 -13.01
C LEU A 242 -37.08 -1.78 -12.76
N THR A 243 -37.26 -1.38 -11.51
CA THR A 243 -38.29 -0.38 -11.15
C THR A 243 -37.89 1.01 -11.66
N SER A 244 -38.87 1.81 -12.08
CA SER A 244 -38.64 3.22 -12.43
C SER A 244 -37.92 3.96 -11.29
N GLY A 245 -36.91 4.77 -11.63
CA GLY A 245 -36.08 5.48 -10.65
C GLY A 245 -35.13 4.58 -9.84
N PHE A 246 -34.77 3.39 -10.34
CA PHE A 246 -33.79 2.54 -9.67
C PHE A 246 -32.42 3.23 -9.59
N VAL A 247 -31.82 3.19 -8.40
CA VAL A 247 -30.50 3.77 -8.11
C VAL A 247 -29.64 2.69 -7.45
N VAL A 248 -28.39 2.56 -7.91
CA VAL A 248 -27.38 1.74 -7.25
C VAL A 248 -26.83 2.52 -6.06
N ASN A 249 -27.37 2.25 -4.88
CA ASN A 249 -26.79 2.73 -3.62
C ASN A 249 -25.66 1.79 -3.15
N GLU A 250 -25.01 2.12 -2.04
CA GLU A 250 -23.88 1.35 -1.49
C GLU A 250 -24.23 -0.11 -1.16
N ASP A 251 -25.42 -0.37 -0.61
CA ASP A 251 -25.86 -1.73 -0.29
C ASP A 251 -26.07 -2.56 -1.57
N ILE A 252 -26.69 -1.96 -2.58
CA ILE A 252 -26.90 -2.59 -3.89
C ILE A 252 -25.54 -2.83 -4.56
N ALA A 253 -24.63 -1.85 -4.53
CA ALA A 253 -23.30 -1.99 -5.10
C ALA A 253 -22.52 -3.12 -4.42
N PHE A 254 -22.56 -3.19 -3.09
CA PHE A 254 -21.98 -4.28 -2.31
C PHE A 254 -22.55 -5.64 -2.73
N GLU A 255 -23.88 -5.77 -2.83
CA GLU A 255 -24.53 -7.02 -3.26
C GLU A 255 -24.14 -7.42 -4.69
N ILE A 256 -23.99 -6.47 -5.61
CA ILE A 256 -23.54 -6.74 -6.99
C ILE A 256 -22.09 -7.23 -6.98
N ILE A 257 -21.19 -6.57 -6.26
CA ILE A 257 -19.78 -6.98 -6.16
C ILE A 257 -19.67 -8.39 -5.58
N GLN A 258 -20.39 -8.69 -4.49
CA GLN A 258 -20.44 -10.04 -3.89
C GLN A 258 -20.92 -11.07 -4.90
N SER A 259 -21.98 -10.76 -5.65
CA SER A 259 -22.53 -11.66 -6.67
C SER A 259 -21.49 -11.96 -7.76
N ILE A 260 -20.76 -10.94 -8.23
CA ILE A 260 -19.66 -11.10 -9.20
C ILE A 260 -18.56 -12.00 -8.63
N PHE A 261 -18.19 -11.80 -7.36
CA PHE A 261 -17.16 -12.62 -6.70
C PHE A 261 -17.57 -14.09 -6.56
N LEU A 262 -18.86 -14.35 -6.32
CA LEU A 262 -19.41 -15.70 -6.19
C LEU A 262 -19.50 -16.46 -7.53
N VAL A 263 -19.80 -15.75 -8.62
CA VAL A 263 -19.91 -16.35 -9.97
C VAL A 263 -18.61 -16.26 -10.77
N SER A 264 -17.53 -15.77 -10.18
CA SER A 264 -16.25 -15.68 -10.88
C SER A 264 -15.63 -17.07 -11.09
N PRO A 265 -15.30 -17.45 -12.34
CA PRO A 265 -14.70 -18.77 -12.61
C PRO A 265 -13.28 -18.91 -12.07
N PHE A 266 -12.61 -17.78 -11.85
CA PHE A 266 -11.21 -17.68 -11.44
C PHE A 266 -11.07 -16.75 -10.22
N PRO A 267 -9.97 -16.86 -9.44
CA PRO A 267 -9.67 -15.86 -8.43
C PRO A 267 -9.71 -14.45 -9.01
N ILE A 268 -10.25 -13.50 -8.26
CA ILE A 268 -10.18 -12.09 -8.61
C ILE A 268 -9.06 -11.47 -7.80
N LEU A 269 -8.05 -10.93 -8.48
CA LEU A 269 -7.10 -10.00 -7.89
C LEU A 269 -7.73 -8.61 -7.89
N LEU A 270 -8.24 -8.18 -6.74
CA LEU A 270 -8.72 -6.82 -6.53
C LEU A 270 -7.57 -5.97 -5.99
N SER A 271 -6.95 -5.18 -6.86
CA SER A 271 -5.86 -4.29 -6.49
C SER A 271 -6.39 -2.90 -6.17
N ILE A 272 -6.07 -2.36 -4.99
CA ILE A 272 -6.28 -0.97 -4.64
C ILE A 272 -4.93 -0.28 -4.61
N ASP A 273 -4.66 0.56 -5.61
CA ASP A 273 -3.39 1.28 -5.71
C ASP A 273 -3.40 2.58 -4.92
N GLN A 274 -2.23 3.00 -4.45
CA GLN A 274 -2.02 4.30 -3.79
C GLN A 274 -2.96 4.57 -2.60
N ILE A 275 -3.13 3.60 -1.69
CA ILE A 275 -4.01 3.78 -0.52
C ILE A 275 -3.56 4.94 0.37
N GLU A 276 -2.31 5.40 0.26
CA GLU A 276 -1.85 6.60 0.95
C GLU A 276 -2.67 7.88 0.66
N HIS A 277 -3.43 7.94 -0.44
CA HIS A 277 -4.32 9.07 -0.69
C HIS A 277 -5.43 9.20 0.38
N PHE A 278 -5.78 8.10 1.05
CA PHE A 278 -6.73 8.15 2.16
C PHE A 278 -6.21 8.98 3.33
N ASP A 279 -4.90 9.06 3.55
CA ASP A 279 -4.29 9.85 4.63
C ASP A 279 -4.54 11.36 4.46
N GLN A 280 -4.85 11.82 3.25
CA GLN A 280 -5.16 13.22 2.93
C GLN A 280 -6.63 13.58 3.20
N HIS A 281 -7.51 12.57 3.25
CA HIS A 281 -8.97 12.78 3.24
C HIS A 281 -9.67 12.17 4.46
N LEU A 282 -9.08 11.17 5.09
CA LEU A 282 -9.65 10.42 6.19
C LEU A 282 -8.82 10.62 7.45
N ASP A 283 -9.51 10.71 8.60
CA ASP A 283 -8.84 10.57 9.88
C ASP A 283 -8.56 9.09 10.22
N LYS A 284 -7.92 8.83 11.36
CA LYS A 284 -7.61 7.47 11.81
C LYS A 284 -8.84 6.57 11.88
N LYS A 285 -10.01 7.12 12.27
CA LYS A 285 -11.25 6.36 12.36
C LYS A 285 -11.79 6.04 10.97
N GLY A 286 -11.75 6.99 10.04
CA GLY A 286 -12.11 6.78 8.64
C GLY A 286 -11.26 5.70 7.98
N ILE A 287 -9.94 5.69 8.21
CA ILE A 287 -9.03 4.65 7.69
C ILE A 287 -9.40 3.27 8.27
N ILE A 288 -9.65 3.18 9.59
CA ILE A 288 -10.08 1.91 10.22
C ILE A 288 -11.39 1.42 9.61
N ASN A 289 -12.40 2.29 9.54
CA ASN A 289 -13.71 1.94 8.96
C ASN A 289 -13.57 1.46 7.51
N PHE A 290 -12.78 2.15 6.70
CA PHE A 290 -12.53 1.77 5.31
C PHE A 290 -11.89 0.38 5.20
N LEU A 291 -10.86 0.09 6.01
CA LEU A 291 -10.21 -1.22 6.02
C LEU A 291 -11.13 -2.32 6.56
N GLU A 292 -12.00 -2.02 7.54
CA GLU A 292 -13.05 -2.93 8.02
C GLU A 292 -14.07 -3.23 6.91
N ASP A 293 -14.49 -2.22 6.15
CA ASP A 293 -15.40 -2.35 5.01
C ASP A 293 -14.80 -3.22 3.90
N LEU A 294 -13.54 -2.98 3.54
CA LEU A 294 -12.82 -3.82 2.57
C LEU A 294 -12.65 -5.26 3.07
N TYR A 295 -12.28 -5.43 4.34
CA TYR A 295 -12.18 -6.76 4.93
C TYR A 295 -13.54 -7.47 4.90
N ARG A 296 -14.63 -6.79 5.27
CA ARG A 296 -15.99 -7.33 5.22
C ARG A 296 -16.40 -7.72 3.79
N LEU A 297 -16.04 -6.91 2.81
CA LEU A 297 -16.26 -7.23 1.40
C LEU A 297 -15.56 -8.53 1.01
N VAL A 298 -14.30 -8.70 1.40
CA VAL A 298 -13.47 -9.80 0.91
C VAL A 298 -13.69 -11.08 1.73
N SER A 299 -13.87 -10.98 3.05
CA SER A 299 -13.96 -12.11 3.99
C SER A 299 -15.15 -13.04 3.76
N ASN A 300 -16.17 -12.58 3.04
CA ASN A 300 -17.39 -13.36 2.77
C ASN A 300 -17.42 -14.00 1.39
N THR A 301 -16.29 -13.94 0.70
CA THR A 301 -16.11 -14.49 -0.65
C THR A 301 -15.17 -15.67 -0.58
N LYS A 302 -15.09 -16.47 -1.64
CA LYS A 302 -14.24 -17.68 -1.66
C LYS A 302 -13.03 -17.55 -2.61
N ASN A 303 -12.92 -16.46 -3.35
CA ASN A 303 -12.08 -16.46 -4.55
C ASN A 303 -11.53 -15.06 -4.86
N VAL A 304 -11.14 -14.30 -3.84
CA VAL A 304 -10.64 -12.94 -3.99
C VAL A 304 -9.32 -12.78 -3.25
N LEU A 305 -8.30 -12.28 -3.94
CA LEU A 305 -7.10 -11.73 -3.32
C LEU A 305 -7.21 -10.19 -3.35
N LEU A 306 -7.26 -9.57 -2.17
CA LEU A 306 -7.19 -8.12 -2.05
C LEU A 306 -5.73 -7.69 -1.97
N LEU A 307 -5.26 -6.93 -2.96
CA LEU A 307 -3.91 -6.38 -2.99
C LEU A 307 -3.96 -4.89 -2.67
N LEU A 308 -3.46 -4.51 -1.49
CA LEU A 308 -3.39 -3.10 -1.08
C LEU A 308 -1.99 -2.55 -1.32
N SER A 309 -1.85 -1.67 -2.30
CA SER A 309 -0.57 -1.03 -2.62
C SER A 309 -0.42 0.28 -1.84
N ALA A 310 0.68 0.38 -1.08
CA ALA A 310 0.94 1.47 -0.14
C ALA A 310 2.40 1.88 -0.12
N GLN A 311 2.66 3.13 0.25
CA GLN A 311 3.99 3.53 0.71
C GLN A 311 4.34 2.86 2.05
N THR A 312 5.58 2.40 2.20
CA THR A 312 6.05 1.71 3.40
C THR A 312 5.85 2.56 4.66
N ALA A 313 6.18 3.84 4.59
CA ALA A 313 6.03 4.78 5.70
C ALA A 313 4.56 4.97 6.11
N VAL A 314 3.67 5.11 5.13
CA VAL A 314 2.24 5.31 5.37
C VAL A 314 1.61 4.07 6.00
N PHE A 315 1.91 2.87 5.48
CA PHE A 315 1.39 1.65 6.08
C PHE A 315 1.95 1.41 7.49
N ARG A 316 3.22 1.75 7.74
CA ARG A 316 3.82 1.71 9.09
C ARG A 316 3.09 2.64 10.05
N LYS A 317 2.76 3.87 9.61
CA LYS A 317 1.93 4.82 10.36
C LYS A 317 0.56 4.23 10.67
N TRP A 318 -0.11 3.63 9.70
CA TRP A 318 -1.42 2.99 9.91
C TRP A 318 -1.35 1.86 10.93
N ASN A 319 -0.41 0.95 10.75
CA ASN A 319 -0.19 -0.18 11.64
C ASN A 319 0.05 0.22 13.11
N SER A 320 0.48 1.46 13.38
CA SER A 320 0.62 1.98 14.74
C SER A 320 -0.72 2.20 15.47
N PHE A 321 -1.80 2.48 14.73
CA PHE A 321 -3.12 2.77 15.28
C PHE A 321 -4.22 1.77 14.88
N LEU A 322 -3.95 0.84 13.95
CA LEU A 322 -4.92 -0.21 13.62
C LEU A 322 -5.25 -1.08 14.84
N PRO A 323 -6.50 -1.52 15.00
CA PRO A 323 -6.86 -2.59 15.93
C PRO A 323 -6.11 -3.90 15.62
N GLU A 324 -5.79 -4.70 16.65
CA GLU A 324 -5.00 -5.94 16.51
C GLU A 324 -5.62 -6.92 15.50
N HIS A 325 -6.95 -7.07 15.51
CA HIS A 325 -7.65 -7.96 14.59
C HIS A 325 -7.49 -7.55 13.13
N LEU A 326 -7.30 -6.27 12.82
CA LEU A 326 -6.95 -5.82 11.47
C LEU A 326 -5.46 -6.06 11.20
N LYS A 327 -4.57 -5.77 12.16
CA LYS A 327 -3.13 -6.01 11.99
C LYS A 327 -2.83 -7.45 11.60
N ASP A 328 -3.49 -8.40 12.26
CA ASP A 328 -3.34 -9.83 11.96
C ASP A 328 -3.79 -10.16 10.52
N ARG A 329 -4.82 -9.49 10.03
CA ARG A 329 -5.35 -9.67 8.66
C ARG A 329 -4.52 -9.00 7.59
N PHE A 330 -3.82 -7.92 7.93
CA PHE A 330 -2.92 -7.19 7.02
C PHE A 330 -1.43 -7.49 7.28
N ALA A 331 -1.13 -8.61 7.95
CA ALA A 331 0.23 -9.02 8.28
C ALA A 331 0.98 -9.65 7.08
N ASN A 332 0.27 -10.09 6.05
CA ASN A 332 0.88 -10.62 4.83
C ASN A 332 1.36 -9.46 3.95
N VAL A 333 2.67 -9.36 3.75
CA VAL A 333 3.31 -8.22 3.10
C VAL A 333 4.27 -8.70 2.01
N ALA A 334 4.14 -8.13 0.82
CA ALA A 334 5.15 -8.13 -0.22
C ALA A 334 5.81 -6.74 -0.27
N SER A 335 7.14 -6.69 -0.23
CA SER A 335 7.89 -5.44 -0.32
C SER A 335 8.58 -5.32 -1.67
N LEU A 336 8.45 -4.17 -2.31
CA LEU A 336 9.26 -3.82 -3.46
C LEU A 336 10.67 -3.47 -3.00
N GLU A 337 11.63 -4.09 -3.65
CA GLU A 337 13.04 -3.83 -3.38
C GLU A 337 13.53 -2.68 -4.26
N GLY A 338 14.57 -2.00 -3.79
CA GLY A 338 15.32 -1.10 -4.66
C GLY A 338 15.95 -1.89 -5.81
N MET A 339 15.88 -1.34 -7.01
CA MET A 339 16.47 -1.92 -8.20
C MET A 339 18.00 -1.94 -8.13
N ARG A 340 18.62 -2.98 -8.68
CA ARG A 340 20.09 -3.06 -8.87
C ARG A 340 20.52 -2.25 -10.10
N ALA A 341 21.76 -1.78 -10.11
CA ALA A 341 22.26 -0.96 -11.22
C ALA A 341 22.18 -1.68 -12.58
N GLU A 342 22.43 -3.00 -12.58
CA GLU A 342 22.35 -3.86 -13.76
C GLU A 342 20.93 -3.99 -14.29
N GLU A 343 19.92 -3.95 -13.42
CA GLU A 343 18.51 -3.94 -13.83
C GLU A 343 18.14 -2.59 -14.46
N GLY A 344 18.75 -1.50 -14.00
CA GLY A 344 18.64 -0.19 -14.63
C GLY A 344 19.16 -0.18 -16.07
N LEU A 345 20.28 -0.87 -16.33
CA LEU A 345 20.77 -1.09 -17.70
C LEU A 345 19.78 -1.87 -18.55
N GLU A 346 19.15 -2.90 -17.99
CA GLU A 346 18.15 -3.69 -18.73
C GLU A 346 16.91 -2.85 -19.07
N ILE A 347 16.51 -1.87 -18.25
CA ILE A 347 15.47 -0.89 -18.62
C ILE A 347 15.89 -0.15 -19.89
N ILE A 348 17.09 0.45 -19.88
CA ILE A 348 17.60 1.25 -21.01
C ILE A 348 17.64 0.39 -22.28
N LYS A 349 18.21 -0.81 -22.18
CA LYS A 349 18.30 -1.78 -23.29
C LYS A 349 16.93 -2.14 -23.86
N LYS A 350 15.95 -2.50 -23.02
CA LYS A 350 14.59 -2.83 -23.50
C LYS A 350 13.90 -1.63 -24.13
N ARG A 351 14.08 -0.43 -23.58
CA ARG A 351 13.52 0.80 -24.15
C ARG A 351 14.15 1.13 -25.50
N ASN A 352 15.48 1.07 -25.60
CA ASN A 352 16.19 1.23 -26.87
C ASN A 352 15.65 0.25 -27.91
N ALA A 353 15.61 -1.04 -27.60
CA ALA A 353 15.11 -2.07 -28.52
C ALA A 353 13.68 -1.75 -29.02
N TYR A 354 12.77 -1.38 -28.11
CA TYR A 354 11.40 -1.00 -28.49
C TYR A 354 11.36 0.20 -29.42
N TYR A 355 12.05 1.29 -29.09
CA TYR A 355 11.99 2.53 -29.88
C TYR A 355 12.77 2.45 -31.20
N PHE A 356 13.87 1.68 -31.27
CA PHE A 356 14.55 1.42 -32.55
C PHE A 356 13.72 0.51 -33.46
N SER A 357 12.97 -0.44 -32.90
CA SER A 357 12.05 -1.25 -33.71
C SER A 357 10.97 -0.40 -34.38
N LYS A 358 10.50 0.67 -33.72
CA LYS A 358 9.59 1.66 -34.31
C LYS A 358 10.22 2.48 -35.44
N LEU A 359 11.54 2.63 -35.45
CA LEU A 359 12.27 3.27 -36.55
C LEU A 359 12.56 2.31 -37.71
N GLY A 360 12.31 1.01 -37.53
CA GLY A 360 12.72 -0.02 -38.50
C GLY A 360 14.22 -0.29 -38.50
N GLU A 361 14.92 0.09 -37.43
CA GLU A 361 16.39 0.05 -37.34
C GLU A 361 16.84 -1.13 -36.48
N GLN A 362 17.83 -1.88 -36.95
CA GLN A 362 18.51 -2.92 -36.16
C GLN A 362 19.82 -2.37 -35.61
N ILE A 363 19.94 -2.34 -34.28
CA ILE A 363 21.12 -1.79 -33.61
C ILE A 363 21.97 -2.94 -33.04
N ASN A 364 23.24 -2.98 -33.42
CA ASN A 364 24.19 -3.99 -32.93
C ASN A 364 24.52 -3.80 -31.44
N ASP A 365 24.62 -2.54 -30.99
CA ASP A 365 24.83 -2.21 -29.58
C ASP A 365 23.48 -1.93 -28.88
N PRO A 366 23.00 -2.79 -27.98
CA PRO A 366 21.72 -2.59 -27.30
C PRO A 366 21.66 -1.31 -26.44
N TYR A 367 22.80 -0.70 -26.13
CA TYR A 367 22.86 0.50 -25.30
C TYR A 367 22.98 1.80 -26.09
N PHE A 368 23.26 1.75 -27.40
CA PHE A 368 23.27 2.95 -28.24
C PHE A 368 21.95 3.73 -28.09
N PRO A 369 21.97 5.06 -27.89
CA PRO A 369 23.10 5.97 -28.09
C PRO A 369 23.99 6.21 -26.85
N PHE A 370 23.81 5.44 -25.78
CA PHE A 370 24.59 5.54 -24.55
C PHE A 370 25.84 4.67 -24.61
N ASN A 371 26.90 5.12 -23.93
CA ASN A 371 27.98 4.23 -23.55
C ASN A 371 27.55 3.42 -22.32
N LYS A 372 27.60 2.09 -22.41
CA LYS A 372 27.17 1.16 -21.36
C LYS A 372 27.90 1.38 -20.03
N GLU A 373 29.21 1.58 -20.07
CA GLU A 373 30.04 1.73 -18.86
C GLU A 373 29.78 3.07 -18.19
N ASP A 374 29.65 4.15 -18.99
CA ASP A 374 29.35 5.48 -18.48
C ASP A 374 27.99 5.53 -17.80
N ILE A 375 26.94 4.98 -18.43
CA ILE A 375 25.60 5.00 -17.85
C ILE A 375 25.49 4.08 -16.62
N LEU A 376 26.17 2.92 -16.62
CA LEU A 376 26.26 2.07 -15.43
C LEU A 376 26.99 2.78 -14.28
N SER A 377 28.09 3.45 -14.58
CA SER A 377 28.86 4.23 -13.61
C SER A 377 27.99 5.33 -13.01
N LYS A 378 27.24 6.06 -13.83
CA LYS A 378 26.30 7.08 -13.35
C LYS A 378 25.19 6.49 -12.48
N ILE A 379 24.57 5.38 -12.89
CA ILE A 379 23.57 4.69 -12.06
C ILE A 379 24.14 4.32 -10.68
N LYS A 380 25.39 3.83 -10.64
CA LYS A 380 26.08 3.44 -9.40
C LYS A 380 26.51 4.64 -8.55
N GLU A 381 27.06 5.68 -9.16
CA GLU A 381 27.51 6.92 -8.51
C GLU A 381 26.35 7.62 -7.82
N HIS A 382 25.23 7.72 -8.52
CA HIS A 382 24.00 8.30 -8.03
C HIS A 382 23.28 7.35 -7.04
N LYS A 383 23.47 6.04 -7.16
CA LYS A 383 22.73 5.00 -6.41
C LYS A 383 21.24 5.00 -6.75
N LEU A 384 20.92 5.17 -8.04
CA LEU A 384 19.54 5.17 -8.53
C LEU A 384 18.88 3.81 -8.29
N LYS A 385 17.97 3.75 -7.31
CA LYS A 385 17.23 2.53 -6.94
C LYS A 385 15.85 2.41 -7.58
N SER A 386 15.36 3.46 -8.23
CA SER A 386 14.02 3.45 -8.82
C SER A 386 14.09 3.44 -10.36
N PRO A 387 13.25 2.62 -11.03
CA PRO A 387 13.12 2.64 -12.49
C PRO A 387 12.88 4.04 -13.06
N ARG A 388 12.05 4.83 -12.38
CA ARG A 388 11.73 6.22 -12.77
C ARG A 388 12.98 7.07 -12.87
N LYS A 389 13.87 6.98 -11.88
CA LYS A 389 15.09 7.79 -11.80
C LYS A 389 16.13 7.38 -12.84
N VAL A 390 16.21 6.10 -13.18
CA VAL A 390 17.07 5.63 -14.29
C VAL A 390 16.56 6.12 -15.65
N ILE A 391 15.24 6.14 -15.85
CA ILE A 391 14.64 6.70 -17.07
C ILE A 391 14.91 8.21 -17.16
N GLU A 392 14.73 8.95 -16.06
CA GLU A 392 15.08 10.39 -15.98
C GLU A 392 16.56 10.62 -16.31
N LEU A 393 17.47 9.84 -15.72
CA LEU A 393 18.90 9.92 -16.01
C LEU A 393 19.19 9.72 -17.51
N ALA A 394 18.59 8.70 -18.12
CA ALA A 394 18.78 8.40 -19.54
C ALA A 394 18.25 9.54 -20.43
N ASP A 395 17.12 10.15 -20.09
CA ASP A 395 16.58 11.34 -20.76
C ASP A 395 17.55 12.53 -20.66
N GLU A 396 18.07 12.80 -19.46
CA GLU A 396 19.01 13.90 -19.23
C GLU A 396 20.31 13.74 -20.03
N ILE A 397 20.88 12.53 -20.05
CA ILE A 397 22.09 12.22 -20.84
C ILE A 397 21.79 12.36 -22.33
N LEU A 398 20.63 11.85 -22.79
CA LEU A 398 20.25 11.91 -24.19
C LEU A 398 20.09 13.35 -24.68
N GLU A 399 19.51 14.22 -23.84
CA GLU A 399 19.34 15.66 -24.11
C GLU A 399 20.63 16.48 -23.90
N GLY A 400 21.74 15.85 -23.48
CA GLY A 400 23.01 16.54 -23.23
C GLY A 400 23.00 17.46 -22.02
N LYS A 401 22.08 17.24 -21.07
CA LYS A 401 22.03 18.01 -19.82
C LYS A 401 23.21 17.64 -18.94
N ILE A 402 23.88 18.66 -18.39
CA ILE A 402 24.91 18.46 -17.37
C ILE A 402 24.18 18.04 -16.09
N ILE A 403 24.43 16.81 -15.66
CA ILE A 403 23.91 16.31 -14.39
C ILE A 403 24.76 16.96 -13.29
N GLU A 404 24.31 18.11 -12.81
CA GLU A 404 24.94 18.74 -11.66
C GLU A 404 24.73 17.85 -10.45
N LYS A 405 25.81 17.62 -9.69
CA LYS A 405 25.72 16.93 -8.41
C LYS A 405 24.78 17.73 -7.51
N ARG A 406 23.62 17.15 -7.21
CA ARG A 406 22.61 17.75 -6.34
C ARG A 406 23.26 18.05 -4.98
N SER A 407 23.34 19.33 -4.63
CA SER A 407 23.85 19.73 -3.32
C SER A 407 22.72 19.63 -2.29
N LEU A 408 23.06 19.24 -1.06
CA LEU A 408 22.15 19.21 0.08
C LEU A 408 21.34 20.52 0.20
N LYS A 409 22.02 21.66 0.02
CA LYS A 409 21.41 22.99 0.08
C LYS A 409 20.37 23.19 -1.02
N ASN A 410 20.66 22.82 -2.27
CA ASN A 410 19.73 22.99 -3.38
C ASN A 410 18.50 22.11 -3.20
N GLU A 411 18.66 20.86 -2.77
CA GLU A 411 17.52 19.97 -2.51
C GLU A 411 16.66 20.48 -1.36
N PHE A 412 17.28 20.93 -0.26
CA PHE A 412 16.54 21.56 0.83
C PHE A 412 15.73 22.77 0.37
N GLU A 413 16.33 23.68 -0.42
CA GLU A 413 15.63 24.85 -0.97
C GLU A 413 14.48 24.47 -1.92
N ASN A 414 14.65 23.41 -2.73
CA ASN A 414 13.60 22.90 -3.61
C ASN A 414 12.43 22.34 -2.81
N ILE A 415 12.71 21.51 -1.80
CA ILE A 415 11.69 20.98 -0.90
C ILE A 415 10.99 22.15 -0.19
N LEU A 416 11.76 23.10 0.35
CA LEU A 416 11.25 24.27 1.04
C LEU A 416 10.28 25.07 0.16
N LYS A 417 10.63 25.35 -1.10
CA LYS A 417 9.74 26.05 -2.04
C LYS A 417 8.41 25.31 -2.24
N SER A 418 8.47 23.99 -2.43
CA SER A 418 7.29 23.14 -2.65
C SER A 418 6.46 22.86 -1.38
N GLN A 419 7.01 23.11 -0.19
CA GLN A 419 6.38 22.74 1.07
C GLN A 419 5.16 23.63 1.35
N ILE A 420 4.00 23.01 1.49
CA ILE A 420 2.78 23.65 1.99
C ILE A 420 2.79 23.52 3.51
N TYR A 421 2.66 24.65 4.21
CA TYR A 421 2.61 24.66 5.66
C TYR A 421 1.19 24.41 6.16
N ASN A 422 1.07 23.41 7.02
CA ASN A 422 -0.13 23.16 7.82
C ASN A 422 0.31 23.02 9.28
N LYS A 423 -0.44 23.62 10.17
CA LYS A 423 -0.13 23.70 11.59
C LYS A 423 -0.20 22.35 12.31
N ASP A 424 -1.14 21.49 11.92
CA ASP A 424 -1.28 20.17 12.51
C ASP A 424 -0.15 19.25 12.00
N ASP A 425 0.15 19.33 10.70
CA ASP A 425 1.29 18.61 10.09
C ASP A 425 2.63 19.05 10.69
N PHE A 426 2.77 20.34 11.06
CA PHE A 426 3.96 20.83 11.74
C PHE A 426 4.16 20.16 13.11
N GLU A 427 3.10 20.00 13.92
CA GLU A 427 3.22 19.33 15.22
C GLU A 427 3.76 17.91 15.03
N GLU A 428 3.21 17.15 14.08
CA GLU A 428 3.62 15.78 13.76
C GLU A 428 5.06 15.73 13.23
N ALA A 429 5.37 16.50 12.18
CA ALA A 429 6.70 16.52 11.56
C ALA A 429 7.80 16.94 12.55
N PHE A 430 7.53 17.96 13.38
CA PHE A 430 8.48 18.38 14.41
C PHE A 430 8.63 17.33 15.51
N GLY A 431 7.54 16.64 15.87
CA GLY A 431 7.60 15.52 16.79
C GLY A 431 8.49 14.38 16.28
N GLU A 432 8.34 14.00 15.01
CA GLU A 432 9.18 13.00 14.35
C GLU A 432 10.65 13.42 14.32
N LEU A 433 10.95 14.67 13.98
CA LEU A 433 12.32 15.19 14.01
C LEU A 433 13.01 14.99 15.36
N LEU A 434 12.31 15.28 16.45
CA LEU A 434 12.85 15.11 17.81
C LEU A 434 13.10 13.62 18.14
N VAL A 435 12.23 12.72 17.68
CA VAL A 435 12.39 11.27 17.87
C VAL A 435 13.57 10.76 17.05
N THR A 436 13.56 11.01 15.73
CA THR A 436 14.53 10.47 14.77
C THR A 436 15.94 11.00 15.01
N LEU A 437 16.10 12.32 15.21
CA LEU A 437 17.43 12.93 15.27
C LEU A 437 18.04 12.96 16.67
N LEU A 438 17.20 13.05 17.70
CA LEU A 438 17.64 13.25 19.09
C LEU A 438 17.30 12.07 20.00
N GLY A 439 16.75 10.98 19.47
CA GLY A 439 16.33 9.82 20.27
C GLY A 439 15.20 10.14 21.23
N GLY A 440 14.33 11.08 20.86
CA GLY A 440 13.21 11.52 21.68
C GLY A 440 12.21 10.41 21.99
N ILE A 441 11.60 10.45 23.18
CA ILE A 441 10.56 9.52 23.60
C ILE A 441 9.24 10.29 23.79
N ASN A 442 8.22 9.95 23.01
CA ASN A 442 6.88 10.51 23.23
C ASN A 442 6.30 9.98 24.55
N LEU A 443 6.14 10.87 25.53
CA LEU A 443 5.68 10.53 26.87
C LEU A 443 4.17 10.21 26.91
N TYR A 444 3.41 10.59 25.88
CA TYR A 444 1.95 10.45 25.85
C TYR A 444 1.45 10.05 24.44
N PRO A 445 1.80 8.86 23.93
CA PRO A 445 1.50 8.44 22.56
C PRO A 445 0.01 8.32 22.24
N ARG A 446 -0.85 8.19 23.26
CA ARG A 446 -2.31 8.08 23.10
C ARG A 446 -3.06 9.44 23.08
N GLY A 447 -2.37 10.56 23.29
CA GLY A 447 -2.99 11.87 23.29
C GLY A 447 -2.76 12.63 21.98
N LYS A 448 -3.70 13.52 21.60
CA LYS A 448 -3.51 14.49 20.50
C LYS A 448 -2.38 15.51 20.74
N LYS A 449 -1.64 15.40 21.85
CA LYS A 449 -0.67 16.40 22.32
C LYS A 449 0.70 15.79 22.46
N LEU A 450 1.65 16.32 21.71
CA LEU A 450 3.02 15.85 21.67
C LEU A 450 3.82 16.44 22.83
N VAL A 451 4.28 15.55 23.71
CA VAL A 451 5.28 15.88 24.74
C VAL A 451 6.37 14.83 24.62
N ILE A 452 7.53 15.26 24.16
CA ILE A 452 8.66 14.41 23.83
C ILE A 452 9.78 14.69 24.81
N GLN A 453 10.29 13.65 25.45
CA GLN A 453 11.50 13.74 26.26
C GLN A 453 12.72 13.55 25.36
N VAL A 454 13.64 14.50 25.37
CA VAL A 454 14.93 14.43 24.67
C VAL A 454 16.02 14.66 25.71
N ASN A 455 16.85 13.64 25.96
CA ASN A 455 17.84 13.66 27.06
C ASN A 455 17.20 14.07 28.41
N ASP A 456 17.71 15.14 29.02
CA ASP A 456 17.26 15.76 30.27
C ASP A 456 16.26 16.91 30.06
N MET A 457 15.70 17.03 28.85
CA MET A 457 14.75 18.06 28.46
C MET A 457 13.39 17.46 28.09
N SER A 458 12.31 18.20 28.38
CA SER A 458 10.97 17.90 27.87
C SER A 458 10.49 18.97 26.90
N VAL A 459 10.08 18.57 25.71
CA VAL A 459 9.57 19.47 24.67
C VAL A 459 8.09 19.19 24.45
N GLY A 460 7.25 20.20 24.59
CA GLY A 460 5.82 20.10 24.33
C GLY A 460 5.42 21.05 23.22
N ILE A 461 4.67 20.56 22.23
CA ILE A 461 4.10 21.41 21.17
C ILE A 461 2.58 21.36 21.32
N ASP A 462 1.96 22.54 21.38
CA ASP A 462 0.50 22.62 21.41
C ASP A 462 0.01 23.94 20.82
N ASN A 463 -0.68 23.82 19.71
CA ASN A 463 -1.25 24.89 18.93
C ASN A 463 -2.75 25.09 19.16
N SER A 464 -3.36 24.37 20.11
CA SER A 464 -4.79 24.49 20.39
C SER A 464 -5.12 25.67 21.30
N LYS A 465 -6.38 26.09 21.32
CA LYS A 465 -6.87 27.12 22.26
C LYS A 465 -6.73 26.70 23.73
N ASN A 466 -6.77 25.40 24.03
CA ASN A 466 -6.62 24.85 25.38
C ASN A 466 -5.33 24.04 25.53
N TYR A 467 -4.26 24.73 25.92
CA TYR A 467 -2.92 24.17 26.08
C TYR A 467 -2.56 23.76 27.52
N TYR A 468 -3.51 23.85 28.45
CA TYR A 468 -3.26 23.53 29.87
C TYR A 468 -2.77 22.09 30.06
N SER A 469 -3.34 21.14 29.31
CA SER A 469 -2.98 19.73 29.43
C SER A 469 -1.50 19.47 29.07
N THR A 470 -0.98 20.14 28.04
CA THR A 470 0.42 20.01 27.59
C THR A 470 1.37 20.64 28.59
N VAL A 471 1.08 21.86 29.06
CA VAL A 471 1.86 22.53 30.11
C VAL A 471 1.91 21.72 31.40
N ARG A 472 0.77 21.16 31.84
CA ARG A 472 0.70 20.30 33.03
C ARG A 472 1.57 19.05 32.87
N LYS A 473 1.58 18.44 31.68
CA LYS A 473 2.44 17.28 31.37
C LYS A 473 3.93 17.66 31.40
N LEU A 474 4.31 18.83 30.87
CA LEU A 474 5.68 19.34 30.96
C LEU A 474 6.11 19.55 32.41
N ALA A 475 5.31 20.27 33.20
CA ALA A 475 5.56 20.49 34.63
C ALA A 475 5.65 19.16 35.40
N SER A 476 4.77 18.20 35.09
CA SER A 476 4.84 16.87 35.70
C SER A 476 6.10 16.10 35.30
N SER A 477 6.61 16.31 34.08
CA SER A 477 7.81 15.63 33.58
C SER A 477 9.06 16.17 34.25
N LEU A 478 9.18 17.51 34.41
CA LEU A 478 10.22 18.15 35.21
C LEU A 478 10.30 17.56 36.62
N LYS A 479 9.17 17.53 37.35
CA LYS A 479 9.12 17.05 38.73
C LYS A 479 9.36 15.54 38.86
N LYS A 480 8.66 14.72 38.06
CA LYS A 480 8.68 13.26 38.23
C LYS A 480 9.92 12.60 37.64
N ARG A 481 10.46 13.16 36.55
CA ARG A 481 11.59 12.58 35.82
C ARG A 481 12.90 13.31 36.06
N LYS A 482 12.93 14.25 37.01
CA LYS A 482 14.11 15.07 37.35
C LYS A 482 14.77 15.66 36.08
N LEU A 483 13.94 16.17 35.19
CA LEU A 483 14.42 16.82 33.97
C LEU A 483 14.87 18.24 34.33
N ASN A 484 15.94 18.70 33.70
CA ASN A 484 16.55 19.98 34.01
C ASN A 484 15.86 21.14 33.28
N ARG A 485 15.21 20.85 32.14
CA ARG A 485 14.63 21.87 31.27
C ARG A 485 13.32 21.42 30.65
N ALA A 486 12.40 22.35 30.44
CA ALA A 486 11.24 22.14 29.61
C ALA A 486 11.05 23.30 28.62
N ILE A 487 10.68 22.97 27.39
CA ILE A 487 10.36 23.93 26.34
C ILE A 487 8.92 23.70 25.91
N PHE A 488 8.14 24.77 25.89
CA PHE A 488 6.80 24.79 25.33
C PHE A 488 6.79 25.58 24.02
N ILE A 489 6.50 24.89 22.91
CA ILE A 489 6.55 25.40 21.55
C ILE A 489 5.14 25.72 21.05
N ARG A 490 4.97 26.88 20.41
CA ARG A 490 3.66 27.33 19.95
C ARG A 490 3.74 28.30 18.77
N ASP A 491 2.73 28.27 17.91
CA ASP A 491 2.59 29.24 16.81
C ASP A 491 2.47 30.66 17.38
N GLU A 492 3.23 31.61 16.83
CA GLU A 492 3.24 33.01 17.28
C GLU A 492 1.86 33.68 17.19
N LYS A 493 1.00 33.24 16.26
CA LYS A 493 -0.38 33.74 16.11
C LYS A 493 -1.29 33.27 17.24
N MET A 494 -0.81 32.37 18.09
CA MET A 494 -1.54 31.76 19.19
C MET A 494 -0.94 32.16 20.53
N GLN A 495 -0.85 33.45 20.81
CA GLN A 495 -0.23 33.93 22.05
C GLN A 495 -0.89 33.35 23.33
N LEU A 496 -0.07 33.19 24.37
CA LEU A 496 -0.54 32.71 25.67
C LEU A 496 -1.37 33.78 26.37
N ARG A 497 -2.47 33.36 26.99
CA ARG A 497 -3.32 34.25 27.78
C ARG A 497 -2.73 34.48 29.16
N SER A 498 -2.54 35.74 29.54
CA SER A 498 -2.16 36.15 30.89
C SER A 498 -3.21 35.72 31.91
N GLY A 499 -2.79 35.55 33.18
CA GLY A 499 -3.70 35.20 34.28
C GLY A 499 -4.31 33.78 34.22
N THR A 500 -3.83 32.92 33.32
CA THR A 500 -4.31 31.53 33.24
C THR A 500 -3.49 30.59 34.13
N LYS A 501 -4.12 29.50 34.61
CA LYS A 501 -3.42 28.41 35.34
C LYS A 501 -2.23 27.84 34.56
N SER A 502 -2.29 27.86 33.23
CA SER A 502 -1.16 27.45 32.38
C SER A 502 0.03 28.39 32.53
N MET A 503 -0.19 29.71 32.57
CA MET A 503 0.89 30.68 32.77
C MET A 503 1.48 30.60 34.18
N GLU A 504 0.66 30.34 35.19
CA GLU A 504 1.14 30.06 36.55
C GLU A 504 2.06 28.83 36.57
N LEU A 505 1.65 27.72 35.93
CA LEU A 505 2.46 26.52 35.83
C LEU A 505 3.76 26.74 35.05
N ILE A 506 3.71 27.51 33.96
CA ILE A 506 4.91 27.87 33.19
C ILE A 506 5.91 28.61 34.08
N LYS A 507 5.46 29.65 34.79
CA LYS A 507 6.31 30.44 35.69
C LYS A 507 6.84 29.63 36.87
N GLN A 508 5.99 28.82 37.51
CA GLN A 508 6.35 28.00 38.67
C GLN A 508 7.39 26.92 38.37
N ASN A 509 7.48 26.46 37.13
CA ASN A 509 8.37 25.36 36.74
C ASN A 509 9.43 25.81 35.72
N ASP A 510 9.62 27.12 35.56
CA ASP A 510 10.59 27.72 34.64
C ASP A 510 10.57 27.10 33.22
N ILE A 511 9.35 26.92 32.68
CA ILE A 511 9.17 26.35 31.33
C ILE A 511 9.47 27.43 30.30
N SER A 512 10.52 27.24 29.51
CA SER A 512 10.86 28.17 28.41
C SER A 512 9.77 28.12 27.34
N ILE A 513 9.30 29.29 26.89
CA ILE A 513 8.34 29.37 25.78
C ILE A 513 9.11 29.72 24.50
N ARG A 514 8.91 28.94 23.43
CA ARG A 514 9.43 29.23 22.09
C ARG A 514 8.27 29.41 21.13
N TYR A 515 8.13 30.61 20.60
CA TYR A 515 7.22 30.84 19.49
C TYR A 515 7.90 30.49 18.17
N TYR A 516 7.11 30.08 17.19
CA TYR A 516 7.57 29.90 15.83
C TYR A 516 6.64 30.60 14.84
N ASN A 517 7.24 31.14 13.78
CA ASN A 517 6.50 31.76 12.68
C ASN A 517 6.28 30.79 11.51
N PHE A 518 5.53 31.24 10.51
CA PHE A 518 5.22 30.45 9.31
C PHE A 518 6.47 29.91 8.60
N GLU A 519 7.50 30.74 8.44
CA GLU A 519 8.74 30.38 7.73
C GLU A 519 9.57 29.36 8.52
N GLU A 520 9.69 29.52 9.83
CA GLU A 520 10.36 28.54 10.71
C GLU A 520 9.63 27.19 10.69
N GLY A 521 8.29 27.21 10.79
CA GLY A 521 7.48 26.00 10.72
C GLY A 521 7.65 25.28 9.38
N LYS A 522 7.58 26.02 8.28
CA LYS A 522 7.77 25.51 6.93
C LYS A 522 9.18 24.93 6.71
N LYS A 523 10.22 25.58 7.24
CA LYS A 523 11.61 25.08 7.22
C LYS A 523 11.77 23.75 7.94
N LEU A 524 11.23 23.64 9.15
CA LEU A 524 11.33 22.39 9.93
C LEU A 524 10.58 21.25 9.26
N MET A 525 9.40 21.51 8.68
CA MET A 525 8.70 20.50 7.87
C MET A 525 9.51 20.08 6.64
N ALA A 526 10.15 21.03 5.95
CA ALA A 526 11.01 20.72 4.80
C ALA A 526 12.22 19.85 5.19
N VAL A 527 12.82 20.09 6.37
CA VAL A 527 13.90 19.24 6.91
C VAL A 527 13.41 17.82 7.21
N GLN A 528 12.23 17.68 7.84
CA GLN A 528 11.65 16.36 8.10
C GLN A 528 11.45 15.60 6.79
N LYS A 529 10.91 16.29 5.77
CA LYS A 529 10.69 15.72 4.45
C LYS A 529 12.01 15.36 3.75
N LEU A 530 13.05 16.19 3.89
CA LEU A 530 14.39 15.91 3.38
C LEU A 530 14.97 14.62 3.98
N ILE A 531 14.84 14.43 5.30
CA ILE A 531 15.25 13.19 5.98
C ILE A 531 14.47 12.00 5.44
N SER A 532 13.14 12.11 5.40
CA SER A 532 12.26 11.03 4.93
C SER A 532 12.61 10.61 3.50
N LEU A 533 12.77 11.57 2.59
CA LEU A 533 13.18 11.31 1.20
C LEU A 533 14.60 10.75 1.08
N THR A 534 15.51 11.12 1.98
CA THR A 534 16.87 10.57 1.99
C THR A 534 16.88 9.13 2.52
N GLU A 535 16.10 8.85 3.57
CA GLU A 535 15.96 7.52 4.17
C GLU A 535 15.20 6.55 3.25
N SER A 536 14.22 7.02 2.49
CA SER A 536 13.53 6.25 1.44
C SER A 536 14.42 6.00 0.21
N GLY A 537 15.47 6.80 0.02
CA GLY A 537 16.33 6.77 -1.15
C GLY A 537 15.79 7.55 -2.35
N ASP A 538 14.77 8.39 -2.14
CA ASP A 538 14.26 9.34 -3.15
C ASP A 538 15.23 10.51 -3.40
N LEU A 539 16.04 10.85 -2.40
CA LEU A 539 17.14 11.81 -2.49
C LEU A 539 18.47 11.13 -2.22
N GLU A 540 19.40 11.35 -3.14
CA GLU A 540 20.74 10.75 -3.12
C GLU A 540 21.71 11.59 -2.30
N LEU A 541 21.31 11.85 -1.06
CA LEU A 541 22.11 12.59 -0.11
C LEU A 541 22.68 11.63 0.93
N ASP A 542 23.83 11.98 1.50
CA ASP A 542 24.38 11.21 2.59
C ASP A 542 23.49 11.36 3.83
N THR A 543 22.97 10.25 4.35
CA THR A 543 22.03 10.27 5.49
C THR A 543 22.64 10.94 6.72
N LYS A 544 23.96 10.79 6.93
CA LYS A 544 24.65 11.43 8.05
C LYS A 544 24.76 12.95 7.82
N GLU A 545 25.14 13.38 6.61
CA GLU A 545 25.18 14.80 6.23
C GLU A 545 23.81 15.48 6.41
N VAL A 546 22.73 14.84 5.93
CA VAL A 546 21.35 15.32 6.10
C VAL A 546 20.96 15.37 7.58
N SER A 547 21.31 14.33 8.36
CA SER A 547 21.04 14.29 9.80
C SER A 547 21.77 15.41 10.54
N ASP A 548 23.02 15.68 10.19
CA ASP A 548 23.84 16.72 10.82
C ASP A 548 23.31 18.12 10.48
N PHE A 549 22.95 18.35 9.21
CA PHE A 549 22.27 19.58 8.77
C PHE A 549 20.93 19.79 9.50
N ALA A 550 20.13 18.74 9.63
CA ALA A 550 18.86 18.80 10.33
C ALA A 550 19.02 19.09 11.83
N LYS A 551 20.02 18.48 12.49
CA LYS A 551 20.37 18.76 13.89
C LYS A 551 20.81 20.20 14.07
N GLU A 552 21.55 20.76 13.11
CA GLU A 552 21.96 22.16 13.15
C GLU A 552 20.75 23.10 13.11
N LEU A 553 19.80 22.86 12.19
CA LEU A 553 18.56 23.64 12.12
C LEU A 553 17.69 23.50 13.38
N LEU A 554 17.59 22.29 13.94
CA LEU A 554 16.92 22.08 15.23
C LEU A 554 17.62 22.83 16.37
N LYS A 555 18.95 22.85 16.40
CA LYS A 555 19.74 23.57 17.41
C LYS A 555 19.55 25.09 17.27
N GLN A 556 19.51 25.62 16.04
CA GLN A 556 19.22 27.03 15.80
C GLN A 556 17.82 27.39 16.32
N PHE A 557 16.84 26.49 16.16
CA PHE A 557 15.46 26.72 16.58
C PHE A 557 15.23 26.55 18.09
N LEU A 558 15.76 25.49 18.71
CA LEU A 558 15.57 25.17 20.13
C LEU A 558 16.58 25.88 21.06
N GLY A 559 17.65 26.45 20.50
CA GLY A 559 18.83 26.89 21.21
C GLY A 559 19.76 25.71 21.56
N GLU A 560 20.66 25.91 22.52
CA GLU A 560 21.57 24.85 22.97
C GLU A 560 20.78 23.63 23.47
N ILE A 561 20.87 22.54 22.71
CA ILE A 561 20.40 21.22 23.11
C ILE A 561 21.50 20.67 24.02
N PRO A 562 21.20 20.30 25.27
CA PRO A 562 22.18 19.68 26.16
C PRO A 562 22.83 18.52 25.41
N GLN A 563 24.16 18.57 25.24
CA GLN A 563 24.90 17.40 24.78
C GLN A 563 24.57 16.26 25.75
N LYS A 564 24.65 15.01 25.30
CA LYS A 564 24.51 13.83 26.17
C LYS A 564 25.52 13.95 27.32
N GLY A 565 25.17 14.64 28.40
CA GLY A 565 25.83 14.53 29.68
C GLY A 565 25.74 13.06 30.07
N LYS A 566 26.79 12.54 30.73
CA LYS A 566 26.83 11.19 31.30
C LYS A 566 25.41 10.82 31.72
N VAL A 567 24.79 9.91 30.96
CA VAL A 567 23.41 9.49 31.13
C VAL A 567 23.21 9.38 32.63
N ILE A 568 22.40 10.27 33.23
CA ILE A 568 21.92 10.05 34.59
C ILE A 568 21.24 8.70 34.45
N ALA A 569 21.88 7.66 35.01
CA ALA A 569 21.47 6.28 34.86
C ALA A 569 19.94 6.25 34.95
N PRO A 570 19.25 5.66 33.95
CA PRO A 570 17.81 5.78 33.78
C PRO A 570 17.17 5.67 35.14
N LEU A 571 16.50 6.75 35.58
CA LEU A 571 15.95 6.92 36.92
C LEU A 571 15.46 5.56 37.39
N THR A 572 16.29 4.90 38.21
CA THR A 572 15.91 3.66 38.86
C THR A 572 14.67 4.04 39.64
N MET A 573 13.51 3.62 39.15
CA MET A 573 12.30 3.61 39.95
C MET A 573 12.71 3.06 41.31
N LYS A 574 12.44 3.86 42.36
CA LYS A 574 12.84 3.67 43.75
C LYS A 574 13.37 2.25 44.03
N LYS A 575 14.68 2.16 44.29
CA LYS A 575 15.42 0.92 44.62
C LYS A 575 14.85 0.12 45.81
N GLN A 576 13.85 0.63 46.53
CA GLN A 576 13.15 -0.13 47.57
C GLN A 576 12.26 -1.26 47.04
N THR A 577 11.96 -1.32 45.74
CA THR A 577 11.31 -2.50 45.13
C THR A 577 12.29 -3.42 44.37
N LYS A 578 13.51 -2.99 44.03
CA LYS A 578 14.40 -3.77 43.15
C LYS A 578 15.03 -5.00 43.84
N GLU A 579 15.23 -4.98 45.15
CA GLU A 579 15.74 -6.17 45.86
C GLU A 579 14.67 -7.25 46.06
N LYS A 580 13.37 -6.93 45.96
CA LYS A 580 12.29 -7.92 46.01
C LYS A 580 11.86 -8.43 44.62
N TYR A 581 12.09 -7.66 43.55
CA TYR A 581 11.71 -8.02 42.18
C TYR A 581 12.84 -8.62 41.32
N THR A 582 14.11 -8.57 41.75
CA THR A 582 15.22 -9.13 40.95
C THR A 582 15.19 -10.66 40.88
N GLY A 583 14.72 -11.34 41.92
CA GLY A 583 14.52 -12.79 41.89
C GLY A 583 13.42 -13.21 40.92
N GLU A 584 12.25 -12.56 41.01
CA GLU A 584 11.10 -12.91 40.18
C GLU A 584 11.31 -12.57 38.70
N ALA A 585 11.89 -11.40 38.40
CA ALA A 585 12.19 -11.01 37.02
C ALA A 585 13.22 -11.95 36.38
N ASN A 586 14.29 -12.32 37.09
CA ASN A 586 15.26 -13.29 36.60
C ASN A 586 14.61 -14.65 36.36
N ASN A 587 13.76 -15.12 37.27
CA ASN A 587 13.05 -16.40 37.09
C ASN A 587 12.15 -16.38 35.85
N ILE A 588 11.43 -15.28 35.60
CA ILE A 588 10.58 -15.12 34.40
C ILE A 588 11.43 -15.10 33.13
N VAL A 589 12.56 -14.38 33.14
CA VAL A 589 13.49 -14.35 32.00
C VAL A 589 14.04 -15.75 31.71
N GLU A 590 14.46 -16.49 32.73
CA GLU A 590 14.95 -17.86 32.57
C GLU A 590 13.85 -18.82 32.08
N GLU A 591 12.62 -18.67 32.58
CA GLU A 591 11.47 -19.48 32.15
C GLU A 591 11.18 -19.26 30.65
N ILE A 592 11.13 -17.99 30.22
CA ILE A 592 10.91 -17.62 28.80
C ILE A 592 12.04 -18.18 27.92
N VAL A 593 13.30 -17.97 28.32
CA VAL A 593 14.48 -18.45 27.55
C VAL A 593 14.51 -19.97 27.48
N SER A 594 14.22 -20.66 28.59
CA SER A 594 14.16 -22.12 28.66
C SER A 594 13.08 -22.69 27.77
N LYS A 595 11.88 -22.09 27.78
CA LYS A 595 10.75 -22.49 26.93
C LYS A 595 11.08 -22.34 25.44
N ILE A 596 11.65 -21.20 25.04
CA ILE A 596 12.10 -20.97 23.67
C ILE A 596 13.16 -22.01 23.29
N LYS A 597 14.15 -22.25 24.16
CA LYS A 597 15.20 -23.24 23.92
C LYS A 597 14.63 -24.65 23.72
N SER A 598 13.67 -25.08 24.55
CA SER A 598 13.00 -26.38 24.43
C SER A 598 12.29 -26.53 23.09
N ASP A 599 11.50 -25.54 22.68
CA ASP A 599 10.75 -25.61 21.43
C ASP A 599 11.65 -25.72 20.19
N PHE A 600 12.82 -25.07 20.21
CA PHE A 600 13.80 -25.14 19.11
C PHE A 600 14.68 -26.41 19.15
N ILE A 601 15.04 -26.91 20.34
CA ILE A 601 15.83 -28.15 20.48
C ILE A 601 15.00 -29.38 20.11
N GLU A 602 13.75 -29.43 20.55
CA GLU A 602 12.80 -30.51 20.24
C GLU A 602 12.33 -30.47 18.77
N GLY A 603 12.77 -29.49 17.98
CA GLY A 603 12.41 -29.36 16.57
C GLY A 603 10.94 -29.01 16.33
N LYS A 604 10.23 -28.51 17.36
CA LYS A 604 8.83 -28.11 17.25
C LYS A 604 8.66 -26.91 16.33
N ILE A 605 9.66 -26.03 16.28
CA ILE A 605 9.66 -24.80 15.49
C ILE A 605 11.06 -24.46 14.96
N ASN A 606 11.09 -23.84 13.79
CA ASN A 606 12.31 -23.37 13.13
C ASN A 606 12.49 -21.85 13.22
N VAL A 607 11.38 -21.11 13.35
CA VAL A 607 11.33 -19.64 13.47
C VAL A 607 10.17 -19.26 14.40
N ALA A 608 10.38 -18.27 15.27
CA ALA A 608 9.34 -17.76 16.14
C ALA A 608 9.49 -16.26 16.44
N ARG A 609 8.36 -15.61 16.78
CA ARG A 609 8.36 -14.24 17.30
C ARG A 609 8.48 -14.27 18.83
N LEU A 610 9.34 -13.44 19.41
CA LEU A 610 9.52 -13.36 20.86
C LEU A 610 8.22 -13.01 21.60
N SER A 611 7.35 -12.22 20.98
CA SER A 611 6.04 -11.84 21.53
C SER A 611 5.10 -13.04 21.79
N LYS A 612 5.32 -14.19 21.14
CA LYS A 612 4.55 -15.43 21.42
C LYS A 612 4.91 -16.08 22.76
N TYR A 613 6.07 -15.76 23.30
CA TYR A 613 6.60 -16.37 24.53
C TYR A 613 6.43 -15.50 25.76
N MET A 614 5.94 -14.27 25.58
CA MET A 614 5.99 -13.28 26.63
C MET A 614 4.69 -12.49 26.68
N ASP A 615 4.08 -12.49 27.86
CA ASP A 615 2.92 -11.65 28.15
C ASP A 615 3.31 -10.16 28.06
N LYS A 616 2.39 -9.31 27.58
CA LYS A 616 2.57 -7.85 27.46
C LYS A 616 3.00 -7.21 28.78
N LYS A 617 2.60 -7.74 29.94
CA LYS A 617 3.05 -7.22 31.25
C LYS A 617 4.57 -7.32 31.47
N TYR A 618 5.25 -8.22 30.75
CA TYR A 618 6.68 -8.46 30.83
C TYR A 618 7.48 -7.82 29.68
N ALA A 619 6.86 -6.96 28.86
CA ALA A 619 7.54 -6.30 27.72
C ALA A 619 8.82 -5.53 28.12
N HIS A 620 8.91 -5.07 29.37
CA HIS A 620 10.10 -4.41 29.90
C HIS A 620 11.32 -5.34 30.05
N LEU A 621 11.12 -6.66 30.01
CA LEU A 621 12.17 -7.70 30.09
C LEU A 621 12.70 -8.11 28.71
N ILE A 622 12.14 -7.59 27.61
CA ILE A 622 12.57 -7.90 26.22
C ILE A 622 14.10 -7.81 26.06
N PRO A 623 14.80 -6.73 26.48
CA PRO A 623 16.25 -6.62 26.26
C PRO A 623 17.06 -7.73 26.94
N GLU A 624 16.65 -8.14 28.13
CA GLU A 624 17.32 -9.18 28.93
C GLU A 624 17.11 -10.57 28.32
N VAL A 625 15.88 -10.86 27.86
CA VAL A 625 15.56 -12.10 27.14
C VAL A 625 16.35 -12.18 25.83
N VAL A 626 16.39 -11.10 25.05
CA VAL A 626 17.14 -11.01 23.79
C VAL A 626 18.62 -11.24 24.01
N GLN A 627 19.19 -10.64 25.05
CA GLN A 627 20.61 -10.82 25.39
C GLN A 627 20.91 -12.29 25.69
N LYS A 628 20.10 -12.97 26.51
CA LYS A 628 20.29 -14.39 26.81
C LYS A 628 20.09 -15.29 25.58
N LEU A 629 19.08 -15.02 24.76
CA LEU A 629 18.85 -15.80 23.53
C LEU A 629 20.01 -15.67 22.54
N LYS A 630 20.65 -14.49 22.44
CA LYS A 630 21.85 -14.28 21.61
C LYS A 630 23.07 -15.08 22.10
N MET A 631 23.10 -15.50 23.37
CA MET A 631 24.16 -16.35 23.92
C MET A 631 23.95 -17.84 23.62
N ILE A 632 22.76 -18.24 23.13
CA ILE A 632 22.50 -19.62 22.75
C ILE A 632 23.04 -19.84 21.33
N GLU A 633 24.12 -20.60 21.20
CA GLU A 633 24.84 -20.77 19.93
C GLU A 633 23.98 -21.29 18.78
N SER A 634 22.98 -22.14 19.07
CA SER A 634 22.08 -22.73 18.08
C SER A 634 20.99 -21.79 17.57
N LEU A 635 20.86 -20.58 18.13
CA LEU A 635 19.83 -19.61 17.77
C LEU A 635 20.41 -18.36 17.09
N TYR A 636 19.63 -17.80 16.17
CA TYR A 636 19.84 -16.53 15.51
C TYR A 636 18.70 -15.58 15.89
N VAL A 637 19.02 -14.42 16.47
CA VAL A 637 18.02 -13.44 16.92
C VAL A 637 18.14 -12.19 16.05
N LYS A 638 17.09 -11.89 15.27
CA LYS A 638 17.02 -10.73 14.37
C LYS A 638 15.92 -9.77 14.82
N GLU A 639 16.30 -8.53 15.04
CA GLU A 639 15.37 -7.44 15.30
C GLU A 639 14.99 -6.79 13.96
N GLN A 640 13.69 -6.66 13.70
CA GLN A 640 13.17 -5.99 12.51
C GLN A 640 12.97 -4.49 12.78
N GLN A 641 12.87 -3.71 11.71
CA GLN A 641 12.69 -2.25 11.80
C GLN A 641 11.40 -1.83 12.52
N ASN A 642 10.40 -2.71 12.64
CA ASN A 642 9.15 -2.48 13.38
C ASN A 642 9.27 -2.76 14.89
N GLY A 643 10.45 -3.17 15.39
CA GLY A 643 10.68 -3.55 16.78
C GLY A 643 10.25 -5.00 17.12
N GLU A 644 9.78 -5.78 16.15
CA GLU A 644 9.57 -7.21 16.35
C GLU A 644 10.90 -7.96 16.38
N ILE A 645 10.98 -8.97 17.25
CA ILE A 645 12.16 -9.80 17.42
C ILE A 645 11.84 -11.23 17.00
N PHE A 646 12.53 -11.68 15.97
CA PHE A 646 12.46 -13.04 15.46
C PHE A 646 13.63 -13.86 15.97
N ILE A 647 13.35 -15.12 16.30
CA ILE A 647 14.29 -16.12 16.76
C ILE A 647 14.24 -17.24 15.72
N ALA A 648 15.39 -17.66 15.19
CA ALA A 648 15.52 -18.73 14.20
C ALA A 648 16.62 -19.71 14.61
N LYS A 649 16.57 -20.94 14.11
CA LYS A 649 17.67 -21.91 14.30
C LYS A 649 18.82 -21.56 13.33
N LYS A 650 20.07 -21.50 13.80
CA LYS A 650 21.24 -21.15 12.94
C LYS A 650 21.55 -22.14 11.82
N SER A 651 20.98 -23.34 11.86
CA SER A 651 21.16 -24.36 10.81
C SER A 651 20.25 -24.14 9.59
N LEU A 652 19.50 -23.03 9.56
CA LEU A 652 18.73 -22.47 8.45
C LEU A 652 19.37 -21.15 8.05
#